data_AF-E6UDZ1-F1
#
_entry.id   AF-E6UDZ1-F1
#
_cell.length_a   1.000
_cell.length_b   1.000
_cell.length_c   1.000
_cell.angle_alpha   90.00
_cell.angle_beta   90.00
_cell.angle_gamma   90.00
#
_symmetry.space_group_name_H-M   'P 1'
#
loop_
_entity.id
_entity.type
_entity.pdbx_description
1 polymer ?
#
loop_
_entity_poly.entity_id
_entity_poly.type
_entity_poly.pdbx_seq_one_letter_code
_entity_poly.pdbx_strand_id
1 'polypeptide(L)'
;MKNAFKRIAAAAASLTMAASISTGILTANAAYGQGGNGTAIMEYLDRGIYAIRSGNGMFISWRFNANDSDYTEFRLYRDNSLIYTSKAGQATNYWDAYGSDNSVYRVDTVVNGTVKSSDTSKFTSGSNYFDIKLNNPDSSKYSPNDCCVGDVDGDGQYEIILKWDPNDSKDNSQTGNTSKVYIDCYTLTGKQLWRIDLGKNIRAGQHYTQMSVADFDCDGKAELITKTCDGTVDGTGKVIGNANANYVDSSGTILTGPEYLTLFEGATGKALDTIDFPVSRGTATGSTAKSTWGDNYGNRCERYNSAIAYLDGVHPSAVFGRGYYTRLTLSAVDVRDGKLSKRWVYDSGFNTSDPAYGQGNHNVMVADFDNDSKQEVCMGASCFDDNGKLLWSTKLGHGDAMHVGDLDPNREGIEVFLCHESGNYGISLIDGRNGNKIWHYDGDKDTGRCCADNIYAGNTGAEFWGSRPAGAVYNTSGKQIGSKQPSTNFLIYWDGDLERELLNDVSITKMKGIDNYQTIFTADGCASNNGTKAVPCLTADIFGDWREELVLRTSDNSKLRVYCTNTETSYRMTTLMHDMQYRMQAGCEQSSYNQPPHPSFYLGSEKGVPARPNIKLNNTPPEPVSGKLVKNLTVKDSANASGWQLVNSAYTGSLIYGDRDFTYTSLASDLQNSEYIMTACDSKNTDSDLAEFTVEEPVDVYVMVDTREEEANSVPSWLSGYSRTSLTATSSNDVTFVAYKKSFNSGDRVVLGTNGMTGYVVNYTVFVKEQSTPMAPPPSVSNIRVNYNTQYHQIQFVWDKLYGADKYGIAVYLAGKWRVQTTNITTNSYVTPKNLTPGMSYRVAIAARVNGVWSTTEAINNAVTVTVR
;
A
#
# COMPACT_ATOMS: atom_id res chain seq x y z
N MET A 1 25.20 -11.81 -46.84
CA MET A 1 24.78 -10.39 -46.88
C MET A 1 23.33 -10.30 -47.34
N LYS A 2 22.39 -10.21 -46.38
CA LYS A 2 20.94 -9.94 -46.47
C LYS A 2 20.31 -10.69 -45.29
N ASN A 3 20.34 -10.08 -44.09
CA ASN A 3 19.51 -10.40 -42.91
C ASN A 3 19.81 -9.50 -41.69
N ALA A 4 20.27 -8.26 -41.89
CA ALA A 4 20.59 -7.33 -40.80
C ALA A 4 19.71 -6.06 -40.75
N PHE A 5 18.75 -5.88 -41.68
CA PHE A 5 18.03 -4.61 -41.87
C PHE A 5 16.52 -4.64 -41.57
N LYS A 6 16.04 -5.58 -40.72
CA LYS A 6 14.63 -5.61 -40.28
C LYS A 6 14.41 -5.44 -38.76
N ARG A 7 15.41 -4.95 -38.01
CA ARG A 7 15.30 -4.76 -36.55
C ARG A 7 15.44 -3.32 -36.05
N ILE A 8 15.35 -2.31 -36.93
CA ILE A 8 15.44 -0.88 -36.54
C ILE A 8 14.24 -0.11 -37.11
N ALA A 9 13.03 -0.64 -36.95
CA ALA A 9 11.80 0.05 -37.38
C ALA A 9 10.70 0.12 -36.30
N ALA A 10 10.91 -0.45 -35.12
CA ALA A 10 9.94 -0.39 -34.01
C ALA A 10 10.36 0.57 -32.87
N ALA A 11 11.55 1.16 -32.92
CA ALA A 11 12.08 2.05 -31.88
C ALA A 11 12.25 3.52 -32.32
N ALA A 12 11.83 3.86 -33.55
CA ALA A 12 12.05 5.19 -34.14
C ALA A 12 10.76 6.02 -34.32
N ALA A 13 9.61 5.55 -33.83
CA ALA A 13 8.36 6.30 -33.88
C ALA A 13 8.09 7.16 -32.62
N SER A 14 8.93 7.06 -31.59
CA SER A 14 8.70 7.70 -30.28
C SER A 14 9.62 8.89 -29.97
N LEU A 15 10.44 9.36 -30.93
CA LEU A 15 11.54 10.31 -30.64
C LEU A 15 11.46 11.67 -31.34
N THR A 16 10.28 12.11 -31.82
CA THR A 16 10.13 13.45 -32.40
C THR A 16 8.86 14.16 -31.97
N MET A 17 8.72 14.44 -30.67
CA MET A 17 7.98 15.61 -30.16
C MET A 17 8.53 16.01 -28.79
N ALA A 18 9.68 16.68 -28.77
CA ALA A 18 10.21 17.30 -27.57
C ALA A 18 11.00 18.55 -27.95
N ALA A 19 10.29 19.59 -28.41
CA ALA A 19 10.86 20.95 -28.49
C ALA A 19 9.75 21.99 -28.73
N SER A 20 9.08 22.40 -27.65
CA SER A 20 8.67 23.79 -27.36
C SER A 20 7.47 23.79 -26.40
N ILE A 21 7.73 23.80 -25.09
CA ILE A 21 6.73 24.23 -24.11
C ILE A 21 7.27 25.51 -23.49
N SER A 22 6.74 26.63 -23.95
CA SER A 22 6.88 27.92 -23.29
C SER A 22 6.19 27.84 -21.94
N THR A 23 6.95 28.01 -20.86
CA THR A 23 6.45 28.12 -19.49
C THR A 23 5.72 29.46 -19.29
N GLY A 24 4.48 29.52 -19.76
CA GLY A 24 3.51 30.48 -19.25
C GLY A 24 2.88 29.87 -18.00
N ILE A 25 3.28 30.34 -16.81
CA ILE A 25 2.58 30.02 -15.57
C ILE A 25 1.23 30.74 -15.62
N LEU A 26 0.22 30.07 -16.17
CA LEU A 26 -1.17 30.40 -15.89
C LEU A 26 -1.47 29.79 -14.53
N THR A 27 -1.49 30.62 -13.49
CA THR A 27 -2.03 30.24 -12.19
C THR A 27 -3.52 29.97 -12.36
N ALA A 28 -3.93 28.70 -12.34
CA ALA A 28 -5.32 28.32 -12.23
C ALA A 28 -5.82 28.76 -10.84
N ASN A 29 -6.64 29.81 -10.81
CA ASN A 29 -7.49 30.10 -9.65
C ASN A 29 -8.73 29.23 -9.79
N ALA A 30 -8.72 28.03 -9.21
CA ALA A 30 -9.93 27.28 -8.95
C ALA A 30 -9.94 26.90 -7.47
N ALA A 31 -11.00 27.30 -6.77
CA ALA A 31 -11.28 26.83 -5.41
C ALA A 31 -11.69 25.34 -5.40
N TYR A 32 -12.10 24.79 -6.55
CA TYR A 32 -12.38 23.38 -6.80
C TYR A 32 -11.13 22.64 -7.32
N GLY A 33 -11.08 21.32 -7.11
CA GLY A 33 -10.07 20.44 -7.74
C GLY A 33 -8.73 20.33 -7.00
N GLN A 34 -8.67 20.66 -5.71
CA GLN A 34 -7.48 20.45 -4.87
C GLN A 34 -7.45 19.05 -4.23
N GLY A 35 -8.29 18.10 -4.63
CA GLY A 35 -8.32 16.73 -4.09
C GLY A 35 -8.60 16.57 -2.60
N GLY A 36 -8.91 17.66 -1.89
CA GLY A 36 -9.17 17.67 -0.45
C GLY A 36 -9.36 19.09 0.07
N ASN A 37 -9.82 19.21 1.32
CA ASN A 37 -10.21 20.46 1.97
C ASN A 37 -9.28 20.90 3.12
N GLY A 38 -8.19 20.15 3.36
CA GLY A 38 -7.21 20.37 4.43
C GLY A 38 -7.61 19.82 5.80
N THR A 39 -8.84 19.32 5.94
CA THR A 39 -9.35 18.76 7.20
C THR A 39 -9.74 17.29 7.09
N ALA A 40 -10.09 16.81 5.90
CA ALA A 40 -10.43 15.43 5.60
C ALA A 40 -9.28 14.50 6.04
N ILE A 41 -9.64 13.51 6.85
CA ILE A 41 -8.75 12.45 7.30
C ILE A 41 -8.92 11.28 6.33
N MET A 42 -7.86 10.94 5.64
CA MET A 42 -7.80 9.91 4.61
C MET A 42 -6.80 8.82 4.98
N GLU A 43 -6.87 7.70 4.26
CA GLU A 43 -6.05 6.53 4.52
C GLU A 43 -4.57 6.85 4.34
N TYR A 44 -3.74 6.43 5.30
CA TYR A 44 -2.33 6.21 5.05
C TYR A 44 -2.17 5.08 4.03
N LEU A 45 -1.32 5.29 3.02
CA LEU A 45 -0.98 4.28 2.04
C LEU A 45 0.53 4.06 1.99
N ASP A 46 0.95 2.80 1.87
CA ASP A 46 2.34 2.44 1.61
C ASP A 46 2.76 2.88 0.19
N ARG A 47 3.98 2.53 -0.23
CA ARG A 47 4.44 2.88 -1.59
C ARG A 47 3.73 2.11 -2.70
N GLY A 48 2.91 1.10 -2.40
CA GLY A 48 2.14 0.35 -3.38
C GLY A 48 3.01 -0.24 -4.49
N ILE A 49 4.25 -0.65 -4.19
CA ILE A 49 5.20 -1.01 -5.24
C ILE A 49 4.76 -2.32 -5.88
N TYR A 50 4.64 -2.32 -7.20
CA TYR A 50 4.48 -3.55 -7.99
C TYR A 50 5.57 -3.66 -9.06
N ALA A 51 5.91 -4.90 -9.42
CA ALA A 51 6.77 -5.21 -10.55
C ALA A 51 6.15 -6.32 -11.40
N ILE A 52 5.88 -6.06 -12.67
CA ILE A 52 5.25 -7.00 -13.59
C ILE A 52 6.08 -7.23 -14.84
N ARG A 53 5.90 -8.38 -15.49
CA ARG A 53 6.56 -8.66 -16.76
C ARG A 53 6.07 -7.73 -17.86
N SER A 54 7.00 -7.07 -18.55
CA SER A 54 6.72 -6.27 -19.75
C SER A 54 7.78 -6.53 -20.82
N GLY A 55 7.39 -7.25 -21.87
CA GLY A 55 8.32 -7.74 -22.88
C GLY A 55 9.39 -8.65 -22.26
N ASN A 56 10.66 -8.31 -22.46
CA ASN A 56 11.80 -9.04 -21.89
C ASN A 56 12.27 -8.50 -20.53
N GLY A 57 11.69 -7.41 -20.05
CA GLY A 57 12.06 -6.75 -18.79
C GLY A 57 10.92 -6.78 -17.78
N MET A 58 11.03 -5.92 -16.77
CA MET A 58 10.00 -5.70 -15.75
C MET A 58 9.54 -4.24 -15.79
N PHE A 59 8.24 -4.00 -15.66
CA PHE A 59 7.69 -2.67 -15.42
C PHE A 59 7.44 -2.52 -13.92
N ILE A 60 7.92 -1.44 -13.33
CA ILE A 60 7.82 -1.14 -11.91
C ILE A 60 7.06 0.17 -11.75
N SER A 61 6.11 0.22 -10.82
CA SER A 61 5.35 1.42 -10.48
C SER A 61 5.19 1.56 -8.97
N TRP A 62 5.07 2.79 -8.47
CA TRP A 62 4.88 3.08 -7.04
C TRP A 62 4.16 4.41 -6.82
N ARG A 63 3.58 4.57 -5.61
CA ARG A 63 2.74 5.71 -5.27
C ARG A 63 3.58 6.95 -4.97
N PHE A 64 3.08 8.07 -5.45
CA PHE A 64 3.37 9.38 -4.88
C PHE A 64 2.22 9.74 -3.93
N ASN A 65 2.49 9.88 -2.64
CA ASN A 65 1.46 10.06 -1.60
C ASN A 65 1.30 11.53 -1.24
N ALA A 66 0.13 11.94 -0.75
CA ALA A 66 -0.17 13.35 -0.44
C ALA A 66 0.83 14.00 0.53
N ASN A 67 1.35 13.22 1.48
CA ASN A 67 2.32 13.67 2.48
C ASN A 67 3.79 13.70 1.99
N ASP A 68 4.08 13.23 0.77
CA ASP A 68 5.42 13.37 0.20
C ASP A 68 5.71 14.83 -0.14
N SER A 69 6.96 15.27 0.02
CA SER A 69 7.40 16.58 -0.50
C SER A 69 7.41 16.62 -2.03
N ASP A 70 7.16 17.80 -2.62
CA ASP A 70 7.35 18.02 -4.06
C ASP A 70 8.80 17.80 -4.52
N TYR A 71 9.74 17.95 -3.59
CA TYR A 71 11.16 17.72 -3.81
C TYR A 71 11.59 16.27 -3.54
N THR A 72 10.65 15.37 -3.24
CA THR A 72 10.94 13.96 -3.01
C THR A 72 11.54 13.32 -4.26
N GLU A 73 12.72 12.73 -4.10
CA GLU A 73 13.34 11.81 -5.05
C GLU A 73 13.04 10.37 -4.62
N PHE A 74 12.87 9.47 -5.59
CA PHE A 74 12.74 8.04 -5.34
C PHE A 74 13.92 7.30 -5.95
N ARG A 75 14.61 6.49 -5.15
CA ARG A 75 15.72 5.65 -5.60
C ARG A 75 15.24 4.22 -5.71
N LEU A 76 15.21 3.68 -6.93
CA LEU A 76 14.78 2.32 -7.21
C LEU A 76 15.98 1.38 -7.26
N TYR A 77 15.94 0.34 -6.44
CA TYR A 77 16.93 -0.72 -6.37
C TYR A 77 16.35 -2.02 -6.90
N ARG A 78 17.20 -2.80 -7.58
CA ARG A 78 16.98 -4.21 -7.87
C ARG A 78 18.06 -5.02 -7.19
N ASP A 79 17.67 -5.99 -6.36
CA ASP A 79 18.59 -6.88 -5.65
C ASP A 79 19.68 -6.08 -4.91
N ASN A 80 19.27 -5.01 -4.22
CA ASN A 80 20.09 -4.01 -3.52
C ASN A 80 21.03 -3.15 -4.39
N SER A 81 20.99 -3.28 -5.71
CA SER A 81 21.73 -2.39 -6.62
C SER A 81 20.83 -1.25 -7.08
N LEU A 82 21.28 0.00 -6.93
CA LEU A 82 20.56 1.15 -7.45
C LEU A 82 20.51 1.08 -8.98
N ILE A 83 19.31 1.06 -9.56
CA ILE A 83 19.11 0.96 -11.02
C ILE A 83 18.49 2.22 -11.62
N TYR A 84 17.75 2.99 -10.83
CA TYR A 84 17.07 4.20 -11.30
C TYR A 84 16.86 5.20 -10.17
N THR A 85 16.75 6.49 -10.52
CA THR A 85 16.36 7.55 -9.59
C THR A 85 15.33 8.44 -10.27
N SER A 86 14.11 8.44 -9.77
CA SER A 86 13.08 9.40 -10.14
C SER A 86 13.31 10.69 -9.35
N LYS A 87 13.68 11.76 -10.06
CA LYS A 87 13.88 13.10 -9.49
C LYS A 87 12.56 13.82 -9.26
N ALA A 88 12.60 14.92 -8.52
CA ALA A 88 11.45 15.81 -8.37
C ALA A 88 10.81 16.12 -9.74
N GLY A 89 9.50 15.93 -9.85
CA GLY A 89 8.74 16.10 -11.09
C GLY A 89 8.80 14.95 -12.12
N GLN A 90 9.64 13.92 -11.91
CA GLN A 90 9.66 12.73 -12.77
C GLN A 90 8.66 11.67 -12.31
N ALA A 91 8.14 10.88 -13.26
CA ALA A 91 7.16 9.83 -13.00
C ALA A 91 7.63 8.81 -11.96
N THR A 92 6.66 8.16 -11.31
CA THR A 92 6.88 7.10 -10.32
C THR A 92 6.74 5.70 -10.92
N ASN A 93 7.27 5.53 -12.13
CA ASN A 93 7.40 4.26 -12.79
C ASN A 93 8.78 4.10 -13.46
N TYR A 94 9.10 2.87 -13.86
CA TYR A 94 10.32 2.56 -14.58
C TYR A 94 10.23 1.20 -15.29
N TRP A 95 10.74 1.13 -16.53
CA TRP A 95 10.93 -0.14 -17.23
C TRP A 95 12.38 -0.65 -17.08
N ASP A 96 12.58 -1.73 -16.31
CA ASP A 96 13.86 -2.40 -16.11
C ASP A 96 14.09 -3.51 -17.13
N ALA A 97 14.97 -3.24 -18.11
CA ALA A 97 15.36 -4.17 -19.17
C ALA A 97 16.08 -5.43 -18.69
N TYR A 98 16.65 -5.43 -17.47
CA TYR A 98 17.46 -6.52 -16.94
C TYR A 98 16.79 -7.26 -15.77
N GLY A 99 15.58 -6.84 -15.41
CA GLY A 99 14.78 -7.41 -14.34
C GLY A 99 14.22 -8.79 -14.69
N SER A 100 13.96 -9.58 -13.65
CA SER A 100 13.23 -10.85 -13.76
C SER A 100 12.11 -10.95 -12.73
N ASP A 101 11.30 -11.99 -12.84
CA ASP A 101 10.27 -12.37 -11.87
C ASP A 101 10.86 -12.86 -10.53
N ASN A 102 12.16 -13.16 -10.49
CA ASN A 102 12.89 -13.45 -9.25
C ASN A 102 13.56 -12.21 -8.63
N SER A 103 13.52 -11.06 -9.33
CA SER A 103 14.16 -9.85 -8.86
C SER A 103 13.35 -9.21 -7.73
N VAL A 104 14.07 -8.71 -6.72
CA VAL A 104 13.46 -7.98 -5.60
C VAL A 104 13.68 -6.49 -5.82
N TYR A 105 12.58 -5.73 -5.87
CA TYR A 105 12.62 -4.27 -6.02
C TYR A 105 12.40 -3.58 -4.69
N ARG A 106 13.11 -2.47 -4.48
CA ARG A 106 12.96 -1.59 -3.32
C ARG A 106 12.98 -0.14 -3.76
N VAL A 107 12.12 0.69 -3.18
CA VAL A 107 12.11 2.14 -3.40
C VAL A 107 12.49 2.83 -2.11
N ASP A 108 13.59 3.59 -2.14
CA ASP A 108 13.91 4.53 -1.06
C ASP A 108 13.28 5.89 -1.39
N THR A 109 12.47 6.42 -0.47
CA THR A 109 11.93 7.79 -0.50
C THR A 109 12.98 8.74 0.07
N VAL A 110 13.44 9.72 -0.71
CA VAL A 110 14.55 10.61 -0.34
C VAL A 110 14.13 12.07 -0.37
N VAL A 111 14.36 12.79 0.73
CA VAL A 111 14.09 14.23 0.84
C VAL A 111 15.37 14.93 1.29
N ASN A 112 15.82 15.92 0.51
CA ASN A 112 17.05 16.68 0.78
C ASN A 112 18.29 15.79 1.00
N GLY A 113 18.38 14.68 0.26
CA GLY A 113 19.48 13.72 0.33
C GLY A 113 19.38 12.69 1.47
N THR A 114 18.39 12.79 2.35
CA THR A 114 18.13 11.84 3.45
C THR A 114 17.03 10.86 3.08
N VAL A 115 17.25 9.56 3.31
CA VAL A 115 16.22 8.53 3.19
C VAL A 115 15.18 8.71 4.30
N LYS A 116 13.91 8.79 3.92
CA LYS A 116 12.74 8.94 4.82
C LYS A 116 11.97 7.64 4.98
N SER A 117 11.81 6.89 3.90
CA SER A 117 11.28 5.52 3.95
C SER A 117 12.04 4.64 2.99
N SER A 118 11.97 3.33 3.21
CA SER A 118 12.55 2.31 2.34
C SER A 118 11.58 1.14 2.28
N ASP A 119 10.92 1.00 1.14
CA ASP A 119 9.81 0.09 0.95
C ASP A 119 10.19 -0.98 -0.06
N THR A 120 10.03 -2.26 0.28
CA THR A 120 10.31 -3.38 -0.62
C THR A 120 9.02 -3.82 -1.31
N SER A 121 9.09 -4.10 -2.61
CA SER A 121 7.96 -4.61 -3.37
C SER A 121 7.42 -5.89 -2.74
N LYS A 122 6.13 -5.86 -2.39
CA LYS A 122 5.36 -7.03 -1.96
C LYS A 122 4.86 -7.85 -3.16
N PHE A 123 4.89 -7.28 -4.37
CA PHE A 123 4.29 -7.86 -5.58
C PHE A 123 5.26 -7.89 -6.75
N THR A 124 5.72 -9.09 -7.11
CA THR A 124 6.46 -9.34 -8.35
C THR A 124 5.76 -10.45 -9.13
N SER A 125 5.45 -10.22 -10.41
CA SER A 125 4.78 -11.21 -11.27
C SER A 125 5.50 -11.40 -12.60
N GLY A 126 5.62 -12.66 -13.02
CA GLY A 126 6.07 -13.04 -14.36
C GLY A 126 5.05 -12.76 -15.47
N SER A 127 3.87 -12.25 -15.13
CA SER A 127 2.83 -11.76 -16.03
C SER A 127 2.63 -10.25 -15.87
N ASN A 128 1.74 -9.64 -16.67
CA ASN A 128 1.28 -8.26 -16.51
C ASN A 128 0.09 -8.12 -15.54
N TYR A 129 -0.07 -9.09 -14.63
CA TYR A 129 -1.16 -9.16 -13.67
C TYR A 129 -0.75 -9.98 -12.44
N PHE A 130 -1.51 -9.85 -11.37
CA PHE A 130 -1.47 -10.69 -10.18
C PHE A 130 -2.77 -11.49 -10.06
N ASP A 131 -2.68 -12.73 -9.57
CA ASP A 131 -3.86 -13.56 -9.29
C ASP A 131 -4.04 -13.66 -7.76
N ILE A 132 -5.19 -13.22 -7.26
CA ILE A 132 -5.64 -13.45 -5.88
C ILE A 132 -6.45 -14.75 -5.90
N LYS A 133 -5.91 -15.80 -5.29
CA LYS A 133 -6.59 -17.10 -5.21
C LYS A 133 -7.79 -16.99 -4.27
N LEU A 134 -8.95 -17.47 -4.72
CA LEU A 134 -10.19 -17.41 -3.96
C LEU A 134 -10.57 -18.76 -3.37
N ASN A 135 -11.29 -18.72 -2.24
CA ASN A 135 -11.89 -19.86 -1.59
C ASN A 135 -13.38 -19.91 -1.93
N ASN A 136 -13.72 -20.26 -3.17
CA ASN A 136 -15.10 -20.20 -3.67
C ASN A 136 -16.05 -21.06 -2.79
N PRO A 137 -17.14 -20.48 -2.23
CA PRO A 137 -18.06 -21.20 -1.34
C PRO A 137 -18.70 -22.43 -1.98
N ASP A 138 -18.98 -22.35 -3.29
CA ASP A 138 -19.42 -23.48 -4.12
C ASP A 138 -19.20 -23.11 -5.59
N SER A 139 -18.13 -23.63 -6.18
CA SER A 139 -17.72 -23.32 -7.55
C SER A 139 -18.75 -23.65 -8.63
N SER A 140 -19.72 -24.52 -8.34
CA SER A 140 -20.82 -24.82 -9.27
C SER A 140 -21.92 -23.76 -9.28
N LYS A 141 -21.88 -22.85 -8.30
CA LYS A 141 -22.98 -21.98 -7.96
C LYS A 141 -22.61 -20.50 -7.85
N TYR A 142 -21.42 -20.19 -7.35
CA TYR A 142 -20.99 -18.82 -7.09
C TYR A 142 -19.91 -18.33 -8.03
N SER A 143 -20.03 -17.07 -8.43
CA SER A 143 -18.98 -16.28 -9.07
C SER A 143 -18.55 -15.14 -8.15
N PRO A 144 -17.24 -14.78 -8.13
CA PRO A 144 -16.79 -13.52 -7.54
C PRO A 144 -17.52 -12.37 -8.25
N ASN A 145 -18.00 -11.37 -7.52
CA ASN A 145 -18.76 -10.25 -8.10
C ASN A 145 -18.14 -8.90 -7.71
N ASP A 146 -18.95 -7.93 -7.32
CA ASP A 146 -18.50 -6.58 -6.98
C ASP A 146 -17.53 -6.60 -5.78
N CYS A 147 -16.52 -5.74 -5.85
CA CYS A 147 -15.51 -5.57 -4.82
C CYS A 147 -15.50 -4.14 -4.27
N CYS A 148 -15.02 -4.00 -3.05
CA CYS A 148 -14.53 -2.75 -2.47
C CYS A 148 -13.10 -2.94 -1.98
N VAL A 149 -12.45 -1.85 -1.59
CA VAL A 149 -11.13 -1.84 -0.95
C VAL A 149 -11.14 -1.06 0.35
N GLY A 150 -10.28 -1.49 1.27
CA GLY A 150 -9.96 -0.80 2.53
C GLY A 150 -8.74 -1.44 3.15
N ASP A 151 -7.88 -0.63 3.78
CA ASP A 151 -6.75 -1.12 4.58
C ASP A 151 -7.30 -1.59 5.92
N VAL A 152 -7.48 -2.89 6.10
CA VAL A 152 -8.22 -3.39 7.28
C VAL A 152 -7.34 -3.68 8.49
N ASP A 153 -6.02 -3.67 8.33
CA ASP A 153 -5.06 -3.94 9.39
C ASP A 153 -4.08 -2.79 9.69
N GLY A 154 -4.11 -1.74 8.87
CA GLY A 154 -3.41 -0.47 9.05
C GLY A 154 -1.97 -0.49 8.52
N ASP A 155 -1.63 -1.42 7.63
CA ASP A 155 -0.27 -1.55 7.07
C ASP A 155 0.01 -0.65 5.85
N GLY A 156 -1.01 0.08 5.38
CA GLY A 156 -0.97 0.95 4.20
C GLY A 156 -1.27 0.24 2.87
N GLN A 157 -1.66 -1.04 2.90
CA GLN A 157 -2.09 -1.81 1.73
C GLN A 157 -3.60 -2.05 1.78
N TYR A 158 -4.25 -1.99 0.62
CA TYR A 158 -5.66 -2.35 0.52
C TYR A 158 -5.87 -3.87 0.55
N GLU A 159 -6.84 -4.32 1.34
CA GLU A 159 -7.50 -5.60 1.15
C GLU A 159 -8.66 -5.48 0.15
N ILE A 160 -9.01 -6.61 -0.48
CA ILE A 160 -10.21 -6.75 -1.31
C ILE A 160 -11.37 -7.28 -0.47
N ILE A 161 -12.45 -6.51 -0.39
CA ILE A 161 -13.73 -6.95 0.17
C ILE A 161 -14.62 -7.42 -0.99
N LEU A 162 -14.81 -8.73 -1.11
CA LEU A 162 -15.43 -9.40 -2.26
C LEU A 162 -16.85 -9.88 -1.93
N LYS A 163 -17.84 -9.47 -2.72
CA LYS A 163 -19.18 -10.07 -2.72
C LYS A 163 -19.23 -11.30 -3.64
N TRP A 164 -19.76 -12.41 -3.14
CA TRP A 164 -20.08 -13.59 -3.95
C TRP A 164 -21.53 -13.54 -4.43
N ASP A 165 -21.73 -13.66 -5.74
CA ASP A 165 -23.07 -13.74 -6.34
C ASP A 165 -23.40 -15.18 -6.75
N PRO A 166 -24.52 -15.75 -6.28
CA PRO A 166 -24.98 -17.05 -6.75
C PRO A 166 -25.65 -16.92 -8.12
N ASN A 167 -25.53 -17.95 -8.95
CA ASN A 167 -26.16 -18.02 -10.27
C ASN A 167 -27.71 -18.01 -10.26
N ASP A 168 -28.32 -18.08 -9.07
CA ASP A 168 -29.74 -17.95 -8.83
C ASP A 168 -30.13 -16.59 -8.21
N SER A 169 -29.26 -15.58 -8.25
CA SER A 169 -29.58 -14.18 -7.91
C SER A 169 -30.74 -13.63 -8.76
N LYS A 170 -31.38 -12.56 -8.28
CA LYS A 170 -32.61 -12.02 -8.87
C LYS A 170 -32.56 -10.50 -8.98
N ASP A 171 -33.06 -9.98 -10.10
CA ASP A 171 -33.57 -8.60 -10.09
C ASP A 171 -34.85 -8.55 -9.23
N ASN A 172 -35.13 -7.39 -8.64
CA ASN A 172 -36.31 -7.17 -7.81
C ASN A 172 -37.65 -7.44 -8.50
N SER A 173 -37.71 -7.32 -9.83
CA SER A 173 -38.91 -7.66 -10.62
C SER A 173 -39.18 -9.16 -10.71
N GLN A 174 -38.22 -10.01 -10.35
CA GLN A 174 -38.29 -11.45 -10.53
C GLN A 174 -38.64 -12.15 -9.21
N THR A 175 -39.53 -13.13 -9.29
CA THR A 175 -39.81 -14.09 -8.21
C THR A 175 -38.77 -15.23 -8.23
N GLY A 176 -38.60 -15.89 -7.09
CA GLY A 176 -37.76 -17.07 -6.93
C GLY A 176 -36.86 -16.95 -5.70
N ASN A 177 -36.61 -18.10 -5.05
CA ASN A 177 -35.61 -18.17 -3.99
C ASN A 177 -34.23 -17.87 -4.57
N THR A 178 -33.41 -17.21 -3.75
CA THR A 178 -31.98 -17.06 -4.03
C THR A 178 -31.20 -17.84 -3.00
N SER A 179 -29.99 -18.21 -3.37
CA SER A 179 -29.00 -18.65 -2.39
C SER A 179 -28.48 -17.47 -1.57
N LYS A 180 -27.70 -17.81 -0.55
CA LYS A 180 -27.11 -16.85 0.38
C LYS A 180 -26.14 -15.93 -0.34
N VAL A 181 -25.93 -14.75 0.20
CA VAL A 181 -24.83 -13.87 -0.19
C VAL A 181 -23.69 -14.06 0.80
N TYR A 182 -22.46 -14.16 0.29
CA TYR A 182 -21.25 -14.16 1.10
C TYR A 182 -20.43 -12.91 0.81
N ILE A 183 -19.78 -12.37 1.84
CA ILE A 183 -18.79 -11.31 1.71
C ILE A 183 -17.49 -11.82 2.32
N ASP A 184 -16.40 -11.76 1.57
CA ASP A 184 -15.07 -12.14 2.04
C ASP A 184 -14.14 -10.94 2.09
N CYS A 185 -13.09 -11.03 2.91
CA CYS A 185 -11.95 -10.13 2.84
C CYS A 185 -10.68 -10.92 2.50
N TYR A 186 -9.92 -10.43 1.52
CA TYR A 186 -8.67 -11.01 1.05
C TYR A 186 -7.56 -9.97 1.01
N THR A 187 -6.39 -10.30 1.54
CA THR A 187 -5.16 -9.58 1.19
C THR A 187 -4.86 -9.75 -0.30
N LEU A 188 -4.12 -8.81 -0.89
CA LEU A 188 -3.69 -8.90 -2.30
C LEU A 188 -2.79 -10.11 -2.60
N THR A 189 -2.22 -10.75 -1.58
CA THR A 189 -1.44 -12.00 -1.73
C THR A 189 -2.30 -13.27 -1.71
N GLY A 190 -3.62 -13.15 -1.49
CA GLY A 190 -4.57 -14.27 -1.53
C GLY A 190 -4.85 -14.94 -0.18
N LYS A 191 -4.39 -14.37 0.95
CA LYS A 191 -4.85 -14.81 2.27
C LYS A 191 -6.28 -14.31 2.50
N GLN A 192 -7.22 -15.24 2.66
CA GLN A 192 -8.57 -14.94 3.15
C GLN A 192 -8.49 -14.61 4.64
N LEU A 193 -8.95 -13.42 5.03
CA LEU A 193 -9.01 -13.02 6.44
C LEU A 193 -10.27 -13.56 7.11
N TRP A 194 -11.42 -13.44 6.45
CA TRP A 194 -12.72 -13.89 6.97
C TRP A 194 -13.78 -14.06 5.88
N ARG A 195 -14.95 -14.59 6.28
CA ARG A 195 -16.19 -14.68 5.50
C ARG A 195 -17.39 -14.32 6.36
N ILE A 196 -18.23 -13.40 5.89
CA ILE A 196 -19.57 -13.12 6.40
C ILE A 196 -20.59 -13.89 5.54
N ASP A 197 -21.52 -14.60 6.19
CA ASP A 197 -22.69 -15.24 5.57
C ASP A 197 -23.92 -14.38 5.88
N LEU A 198 -24.47 -13.66 4.89
CA LEU A 198 -25.62 -12.79 5.12
C LEU A 198 -26.90 -13.54 5.46
N GLY A 199 -26.92 -14.86 5.33
CA GLY A 199 -28.04 -15.70 5.68
C GLY A 199 -29.15 -15.67 4.63
N LYS A 200 -30.21 -16.45 4.89
CA LYS A 200 -31.35 -16.60 3.97
C LYS A 200 -32.25 -15.38 3.88
N ASN A 201 -32.19 -14.51 4.90
CA ASN A 201 -33.09 -13.36 5.02
C ASN A 201 -32.56 -12.10 4.31
N ILE A 202 -31.45 -12.23 3.58
CA ILE A 202 -30.93 -11.25 2.64
C ILE A 202 -30.95 -11.90 1.25
N ARG A 203 -31.68 -11.28 0.31
CA ARG A 203 -31.84 -11.79 -1.05
C ARG A 203 -30.62 -11.42 -1.90
N ALA A 204 -30.21 -12.32 -2.78
CA ALA A 204 -29.10 -12.06 -3.69
C ALA A 204 -29.56 -11.33 -4.96
N GLY A 205 -28.82 -10.30 -5.35
CA GLY A 205 -29.04 -9.50 -6.56
C GLY A 205 -28.45 -8.10 -6.42
N GLN A 206 -28.33 -7.40 -7.55
CA GLN A 206 -27.61 -6.12 -7.63
C GLN A 206 -28.15 -5.04 -6.69
N HIS A 207 -29.47 -4.98 -6.48
CA HIS A 207 -30.12 -3.89 -5.74
C HIS A 207 -30.30 -4.17 -4.25
N TYR A 208 -29.81 -5.30 -3.72
CA TYR A 208 -30.00 -5.72 -2.33
C TYR A 208 -28.82 -5.31 -1.45
N THR A 209 -27.77 -6.13 -1.41
CA THR A 209 -26.57 -5.88 -0.59
C THR A 209 -25.70 -4.81 -1.22
N GLN A 210 -25.53 -3.70 -0.49
CA GLN A 210 -24.64 -2.60 -0.82
C GLN A 210 -23.57 -2.48 0.27
N MET A 211 -22.30 -2.39 -0.10
CA MET A 211 -21.15 -2.39 0.82
C MET A 211 -20.57 -0.98 0.95
N SER A 212 -20.35 -0.52 2.17
CA SER A 212 -19.59 0.71 2.44
C SER A 212 -18.33 0.34 3.22
N VAL A 213 -17.16 0.54 2.60
CA VAL A 213 -15.85 0.19 3.15
C VAL A 213 -14.94 1.41 3.21
N ALA A 214 -14.65 1.85 4.43
CA ALA A 214 -13.76 2.95 4.76
C ALA A 214 -13.38 2.86 6.25
N ASP A 215 -12.36 3.59 6.66
CA ASP A 215 -12.04 3.84 8.06
C ASP A 215 -12.96 4.95 8.60
N PHE A 216 -14.10 4.55 9.17
CA PHE A 216 -15.18 5.48 9.54
C PHE A 216 -14.92 6.25 10.84
N ASP A 217 -14.13 5.68 11.75
CA ASP A 217 -13.75 6.36 13.00
C ASP A 217 -12.31 6.93 12.99
N CYS A 218 -11.61 6.76 11.87
CA CYS A 218 -10.29 7.29 11.58
C CYS A 218 -9.20 6.73 12.51
N ASP A 219 -9.32 5.45 12.92
CA ASP A 219 -8.35 4.75 13.78
C ASP A 219 -7.15 4.17 13.00
N GLY A 220 -7.17 4.28 11.68
CA GLY A 220 -6.16 3.72 10.79
C GLY A 220 -6.58 2.43 10.09
N LYS A 221 -7.78 1.89 10.34
CA LYS A 221 -8.25 0.62 9.78
C LYS A 221 -9.66 0.76 9.22
N ALA A 222 -9.90 0.18 8.06
CA ALA A 222 -11.20 0.21 7.44
C ALA A 222 -12.19 -0.75 8.09
N GLU A 223 -13.45 -0.34 8.21
CA GLU A 223 -14.60 -1.20 8.53
C GLU A 223 -15.47 -1.49 7.32
N LEU A 224 -16.38 -2.45 7.48
CA LEU A 224 -17.50 -2.69 6.56
C LEU A 224 -18.81 -2.32 7.25
N ILE A 225 -19.61 -1.47 6.60
CA ILE A 225 -21.02 -1.23 6.95
C ILE A 225 -21.90 -1.81 5.85
N THR A 226 -22.86 -2.66 6.21
CA THR A 226 -23.85 -3.18 5.26
C THR A 226 -25.16 -3.60 5.93
N LYS A 227 -26.22 -3.78 5.12
CA LYS A 227 -27.53 -4.25 5.57
C LYS A 227 -27.47 -5.73 5.91
N THR A 228 -27.98 -6.08 7.09
CA THR A 228 -28.05 -7.46 7.60
C THR A 228 -29.46 -7.78 8.09
N CYS A 229 -29.67 -9.02 8.50
CA CYS A 229 -30.94 -9.51 9.04
C CYS A 229 -30.68 -10.62 10.05
N ASP A 230 -31.74 -11.08 10.71
CA ASP A 230 -31.69 -12.27 11.56
C ASP A 230 -31.08 -13.46 10.80
N GLY A 231 -30.08 -14.08 11.42
CA GLY A 231 -29.39 -15.24 10.84
C GLY A 231 -28.19 -14.91 9.96
N THR A 232 -27.82 -13.64 9.81
CA THR A 232 -26.48 -13.27 9.33
C THR A 232 -25.42 -13.79 10.31
N VAL A 233 -24.33 -14.34 9.79
CA VAL A 233 -23.18 -14.86 10.56
C VAL A 233 -21.96 -14.01 10.23
N ASP A 234 -21.36 -13.41 11.26
CA ASP A 234 -20.18 -12.57 11.12
C ASP A 234 -18.90 -13.40 10.87
N GLY A 235 -17.78 -12.72 10.59
CA GLY A 235 -16.49 -13.34 10.29
C GLY A 235 -15.90 -14.21 11.41
N THR A 236 -16.42 -14.09 12.63
CA THR A 236 -16.03 -14.90 13.80
C THR A 236 -16.98 -16.09 14.03
N GLY A 237 -18.03 -16.24 13.22
CA GLY A 237 -19.04 -17.29 13.36
C GLY A 237 -20.20 -16.91 14.28
N LYS A 238 -20.28 -15.66 14.75
CA LYS A 238 -21.37 -15.20 15.63
C LYS A 238 -22.59 -14.80 14.80
N VAL A 239 -23.75 -15.28 15.23
CA VAL A 239 -25.02 -14.94 14.58
C VAL A 239 -25.55 -13.58 15.07
N ILE A 240 -26.00 -12.76 14.12
CA ILE A 240 -26.75 -11.53 14.37
C ILE A 240 -28.25 -11.86 14.46
N GLY A 241 -28.88 -11.42 15.54
CA GLY A 241 -30.31 -11.63 15.76
C GLY A 241 -30.70 -13.10 15.95
N ASN A 242 -31.84 -13.51 15.39
CA ASN A 242 -32.39 -14.86 15.56
C ASN A 242 -31.89 -15.86 14.49
N ALA A 243 -31.01 -16.78 14.88
CA ALA A 243 -30.45 -17.82 14.00
C ALA A 243 -31.49 -18.70 13.27
N ASN A 244 -32.68 -18.86 13.85
CA ASN A 244 -33.72 -19.75 13.32
C ASN A 244 -34.79 -19.03 12.49
N ALA A 245 -34.73 -17.71 12.39
CA ALA A 245 -35.73 -16.94 11.66
C ALA A 245 -35.71 -17.25 10.16
N ASN A 246 -36.90 -17.32 9.57
CA ASN A 246 -37.08 -17.45 8.12
C ASN A 246 -38.21 -16.54 7.67
N TYR A 247 -37.84 -15.46 7.00
CA TYR A 247 -38.76 -14.46 6.47
C TYR A 247 -38.94 -14.56 4.95
N VAL A 248 -38.34 -15.60 4.34
CA VAL A 248 -38.48 -15.90 2.91
C VAL A 248 -39.89 -16.40 2.63
N ASP A 249 -40.63 -15.68 1.79
CA ASP A 249 -41.98 -16.05 1.39
C ASP A 249 -42.01 -17.04 0.22
N SER A 250 -43.22 -17.43 -0.23
CA SER A 250 -43.38 -18.37 -1.34
C SER A 250 -42.91 -17.82 -2.69
N SER A 251 -42.71 -16.51 -2.81
CA SER A 251 -42.13 -15.85 -3.99
C SER A 251 -40.61 -15.70 -3.88
N GLY A 252 -40.00 -16.16 -2.79
CA GLY A 252 -38.58 -16.03 -2.51
C GLY A 252 -38.15 -14.61 -2.14
N THR A 253 -39.09 -13.76 -1.72
CA THR A 253 -38.85 -12.39 -1.26
C THR A 253 -38.86 -12.31 0.26
N ILE A 254 -38.28 -11.24 0.83
CA ILE A 254 -38.19 -11.01 2.27
C ILE A 254 -38.84 -9.67 2.59
N LEU A 255 -40.16 -9.68 2.81
CA LEU A 255 -40.98 -8.46 3.00
C LEU A 255 -41.53 -8.32 4.42
N THR A 256 -41.08 -9.18 5.33
CA THR A 256 -41.39 -9.16 6.76
C THR A 256 -40.12 -9.42 7.57
N GLY A 257 -40.22 -9.30 8.89
CA GLY A 257 -39.06 -9.45 9.79
C GLY A 257 -38.26 -8.15 9.95
N PRO A 258 -37.35 -8.12 10.94
CA PRO A 258 -36.49 -6.98 11.19
C PRO A 258 -35.48 -6.80 10.05
N GLU A 259 -34.92 -5.59 9.95
CA GLU A 259 -33.83 -5.27 9.04
C GLU A 259 -32.83 -4.45 9.82
N TYR A 260 -31.55 -4.78 9.68
CA TYR A 260 -30.51 -4.14 10.44
C TYR A 260 -29.49 -3.46 9.51
N LEU A 261 -28.75 -2.52 10.09
CA LEU A 261 -27.48 -2.03 9.56
C LEU A 261 -26.40 -2.43 10.56
N THR A 262 -25.36 -3.13 10.09
CA THR A 262 -24.28 -3.64 10.94
C THR A 262 -22.95 -3.02 10.54
N LEU A 263 -22.18 -2.63 11.56
CA LEU A 263 -20.77 -2.28 11.47
C LEU A 263 -19.93 -3.53 11.77
N PHE A 264 -19.02 -3.87 10.87
CA PHE A 264 -18.10 -5.00 10.99
C PHE A 264 -16.65 -4.51 11.04
N GLU A 265 -15.88 -5.02 11.99
CA GLU A 265 -14.42 -4.81 12.07
C GLU A 265 -13.75 -5.37 10.81
N GLY A 266 -12.96 -4.56 10.10
CA GLY A 266 -12.38 -4.99 8.82
C GLY A 266 -11.39 -6.14 8.93
N ALA A 267 -10.60 -6.24 9.99
CA ALA A 267 -9.56 -7.27 10.11
C ALA A 267 -10.13 -8.68 10.34
N THR A 268 -11.30 -8.79 10.96
CA THR A 268 -11.86 -10.08 11.42
C THR A 268 -13.28 -10.36 10.91
N GLY A 269 -13.96 -9.35 10.35
CA GLY A 269 -15.36 -9.43 9.97
C GLY A 269 -16.30 -9.57 11.17
N LYS A 270 -15.85 -9.30 12.39
CA LYS A 270 -16.65 -9.34 13.62
C LYS A 270 -17.67 -8.21 13.64
N ALA A 271 -18.92 -8.52 13.98
CA ALA A 271 -19.93 -7.48 14.19
C ALA A 271 -19.60 -6.64 15.44
N LEU A 272 -19.32 -5.35 15.25
CA LEU A 272 -19.02 -4.38 16.30
C LEU A 272 -20.29 -3.78 16.88
N ASP A 273 -21.18 -3.31 16.01
CA ASP A 273 -22.46 -2.73 16.39
C ASP A 273 -23.55 -3.06 15.36
N THR A 274 -24.80 -3.08 15.79
CA THR A 274 -25.95 -3.36 14.93
C THR A 274 -27.15 -2.55 15.39
N ILE A 275 -27.67 -1.73 14.48
CA ILE A 275 -28.87 -0.92 14.70
C ILE A 275 -29.97 -1.36 13.73
N ASP A 276 -31.22 -0.98 14.00
CA ASP A 276 -32.28 -1.10 13.01
C ASP A 276 -31.92 -0.30 11.76
N PHE A 277 -32.23 -0.85 10.58
CA PHE A 277 -32.00 -0.15 9.32
C PHE A 277 -32.73 1.21 9.36
N PRO A 278 -32.04 2.36 9.14
CA PRO A 278 -32.56 3.67 9.54
C PRO A 278 -33.91 4.05 8.95
N VAL A 279 -34.21 3.60 7.73
CA VAL A 279 -35.51 3.77 7.08
C VAL A 279 -36.24 2.42 7.02
N SER A 280 -37.16 2.22 7.96
CA SER A 280 -37.95 0.98 8.03
C SER A 280 -38.73 0.69 6.75
N ARG A 281 -38.94 -0.60 6.46
CA ARG A 281 -39.75 -1.06 5.32
C ARG A 281 -41.18 -0.53 5.36
N GLY A 282 -41.76 -0.44 6.56
CA GLY A 282 -43.19 -0.28 6.73
C GLY A 282 -43.97 -1.42 6.09
N THR A 283 -45.19 -1.14 5.61
CA THR A 283 -46.01 -2.13 4.89
C THR A 283 -45.53 -2.29 3.45
N ALA A 284 -44.99 -3.47 3.12
CA ALA A 284 -44.51 -3.83 1.78
C ALA A 284 -45.41 -4.84 1.04
N THR A 285 -46.47 -5.33 1.67
CA THR A 285 -47.46 -6.23 1.06
C THR A 285 -48.90 -5.69 1.21
N GLY A 286 -49.85 -6.25 0.47
CA GLY A 286 -51.25 -5.82 0.52
C GLY A 286 -51.53 -4.49 -0.21
N SER A 287 -52.75 -3.95 -0.07
CA SER A 287 -53.13 -2.71 -0.78
C SER A 287 -52.38 -1.47 -0.29
N THR A 288 -52.10 -1.37 1.01
CA THR A 288 -51.40 -0.23 1.62
C THR A 288 -49.98 -0.04 1.08
N ALA A 289 -49.29 -1.12 0.70
CA ALA A 289 -47.92 -1.05 0.17
C ALA A 289 -47.81 -0.24 -1.14
N LYS A 290 -48.87 -0.23 -1.97
CA LYS A 290 -48.93 0.58 -3.20
C LYS A 290 -48.86 2.08 -2.91
N SER A 291 -49.28 2.51 -1.73
CA SER A 291 -49.16 3.88 -1.24
C SER A 291 -47.99 4.09 -0.27
N THR A 292 -47.14 3.08 -0.06
CA THR A 292 -45.89 3.22 0.71
C THR A 292 -44.70 3.34 -0.25
N TRP A 293 -44.61 2.42 -1.22
CA TRP A 293 -43.48 2.30 -2.14
C TRP A 293 -43.89 2.23 -3.61
N GLY A 294 -45.18 2.17 -3.93
CA GLY A 294 -45.65 2.12 -5.32
C GLY A 294 -45.90 0.71 -5.87
N ASP A 295 -45.60 -0.33 -5.10
CA ASP A 295 -46.01 -1.70 -5.38
C ASP A 295 -46.23 -2.51 -4.10
N ASN A 296 -46.71 -3.74 -4.25
CA ASN A 296 -47.08 -4.63 -3.15
C ASN A 296 -46.46 -6.03 -3.26
N TYR A 297 -45.40 -6.15 -4.05
CA TYR A 297 -44.69 -7.40 -4.32
C TYR A 297 -43.18 -7.28 -4.07
N GLY A 298 -42.75 -6.16 -3.47
CA GLY A 298 -41.38 -6.04 -2.95
C GLY A 298 -40.35 -5.53 -3.93
N ASN A 299 -40.76 -4.87 -5.03
CA ASN A 299 -39.81 -4.37 -6.01
C ASN A 299 -39.18 -3.06 -5.53
N ARG A 300 -39.97 -1.98 -5.45
CA ARG A 300 -39.47 -0.62 -5.14
C ARG A 300 -38.97 -0.46 -3.70
N CYS A 301 -39.53 -1.21 -2.76
CA CYS A 301 -39.11 -1.12 -1.35
C CYS A 301 -37.77 -1.80 -1.06
N GLU A 302 -37.28 -2.66 -1.96
CA GLU A 302 -36.01 -3.37 -1.80
C GLU A 302 -34.95 -2.85 -2.80
N ARG A 303 -35.08 -1.60 -3.23
CA ARG A 303 -34.08 -0.93 -4.07
C ARG A 303 -33.12 -0.14 -3.18
N TYR A 304 -31.87 -0.58 -3.07
CA TYR A 304 -30.89 0.04 -2.19
C TYR A 304 -29.68 0.60 -2.94
N ASN A 305 -29.14 1.69 -2.40
CA ASN A 305 -27.82 2.22 -2.79
C ASN A 305 -26.99 2.48 -1.53
N SER A 306 -25.68 2.56 -1.68
CA SER A 306 -24.78 2.99 -0.61
C SER A 306 -23.71 3.93 -1.16
N ALA A 307 -23.46 5.01 -0.43
CA ALA A 307 -22.36 5.94 -0.66
C ALA A 307 -21.52 6.09 0.61
N ILE A 308 -20.32 6.65 0.42
CA ILE A 308 -19.46 7.14 1.50
C ILE A 308 -19.22 8.61 1.20
N ALA A 309 -19.36 9.49 2.19
CA ALA A 309 -19.22 10.94 1.99
C ALA A 309 -18.61 11.61 3.22
N TYR A 310 -17.75 12.61 3.02
CA TYR A 310 -17.26 13.50 4.07
C TYR A 310 -18.30 14.57 4.41
N LEU A 311 -19.41 14.16 5.07
CA LEU A 311 -20.55 15.03 5.41
C LEU A 311 -20.24 16.09 6.49
N ASP A 312 -19.11 15.97 7.19
CA ASP A 312 -18.60 17.00 8.11
C ASP A 312 -17.31 17.65 7.60
N GLY A 313 -16.83 17.27 6.41
CA GLY A 313 -15.55 17.70 5.84
C GLY A 313 -14.31 17.11 6.52
N VAL A 314 -14.46 16.17 7.45
CA VAL A 314 -13.36 15.63 8.27
C VAL A 314 -13.33 14.10 8.27
N HIS A 315 -14.46 13.46 8.54
CA HIS A 315 -14.59 12.00 8.68
C HIS A 315 -15.54 11.46 7.61
N PRO A 316 -15.31 10.24 7.10
CA PRO A 316 -16.26 9.60 6.21
C PRO A 316 -17.51 9.15 6.98
N SER A 317 -18.69 9.37 6.40
CA SER A 317 -19.98 8.85 6.85
C SER A 317 -20.49 7.84 5.81
N ALA A 318 -21.20 6.80 6.24
CA ALA A 318 -21.92 5.92 5.32
C ALA A 318 -23.33 6.45 5.05
N VAL A 319 -23.76 6.44 3.80
CA VAL A 319 -25.10 6.90 3.38
C VAL A 319 -25.81 5.76 2.66
N PHE A 320 -26.96 5.34 3.16
CA PHE A 320 -27.76 4.27 2.56
C PHE A 320 -29.07 4.81 2.00
N GLY A 321 -29.36 4.45 0.75
CA GLY A 321 -30.62 4.74 0.08
C GLY A 321 -31.60 3.58 0.14
N ARG A 322 -32.90 3.89 0.21
CA ARG A 322 -34.00 2.93 0.02
C ARG A 322 -35.11 3.54 -0.82
N GLY A 323 -35.40 2.91 -1.95
CA GLY A 323 -36.36 3.38 -2.95
C GLY A 323 -35.85 4.58 -3.74
N TYR A 324 -36.28 4.68 -4.99
CA TYR A 324 -35.97 5.81 -5.88
C TYR A 324 -36.96 6.02 -7.03
N TYR A 325 -37.70 4.99 -7.44
CA TYR A 325 -38.72 5.12 -8.50
C TYR A 325 -39.96 5.94 -8.09
N THR A 326 -40.22 6.03 -6.78
CA THR A 326 -41.38 6.71 -6.18
C THR A 326 -40.92 7.43 -4.91
N ARG A 327 -41.22 6.87 -3.73
CA ARG A 327 -40.59 7.27 -2.47
C ARG A 327 -39.09 7.01 -2.58
N LEU A 328 -38.33 8.08 -2.42
CA LEU A 328 -36.89 8.10 -2.31
C LEU A 328 -36.51 8.45 -0.87
N THR A 329 -35.59 7.66 -0.31
CA THR A 329 -35.03 7.91 1.02
C THR A 329 -33.51 7.77 1.02
N LEU A 330 -32.84 8.57 1.84
CA LEU A 330 -31.41 8.47 2.14
C LEU A 330 -31.23 8.60 3.66
N SER A 331 -30.31 7.83 4.23
CA SER A 331 -29.94 7.92 5.64
C SER A 331 -28.44 7.90 5.82
N ALA A 332 -27.90 8.90 6.51
CA ALA A 332 -26.50 8.96 6.88
C ALA A 332 -26.27 8.41 8.29
N VAL A 333 -25.19 7.64 8.45
CA VAL A 333 -24.69 7.15 9.73
C VAL A 333 -23.20 7.47 9.86
N ASP A 334 -22.80 7.88 11.05
CA ASP A 334 -21.41 8.06 11.45
C ASP A 334 -20.99 6.87 12.33
N VAL A 335 -19.69 6.58 12.40
CA VAL A 335 -19.13 5.72 13.46
C VAL A 335 -18.54 6.61 14.54
N ARG A 336 -18.97 6.42 15.79
CA ARG A 336 -18.48 7.16 16.96
C ARG A 336 -18.27 6.18 18.09
N ASP A 337 -17.06 6.13 18.65
CA ASP A 337 -16.67 5.20 19.72
C ASP A 337 -16.99 3.73 19.38
N GLY A 338 -16.71 3.31 18.14
CA GLY A 338 -16.96 1.97 17.63
C GLY A 338 -18.45 1.60 17.47
N LYS A 339 -19.36 2.58 17.39
CA LYS A 339 -20.80 2.38 17.26
C LYS A 339 -21.42 3.20 16.14
N LEU A 340 -22.51 2.68 15.57
CA LEU A 340 -23.29 3.38 14.55
C LEU A 340 -24.15 4.46 15.20
N SER A 341 -24.01 5.69 14.70
CA SER A 341 -24.80 6.84 15.12
C SER A 341 -25.51 7.44 13.91
N LYS A 342 -26.84 7.46 13.93
CA LYS A 342 -27.63 8.06 12.86
C LYS A 342 -27.42 9.57 12.82
N ARG A 343 -26.94 10.09 11.69
CA ARG A 343 -26.69 11.51 11.45
C ARG A 343 -27.96 12.23 10.98
N TRP A 344 -28.55 11.79 9.89
CA TRP A 344 -29.79 12.36 9.33
C TRP A 344 -30.54 11.35 8.46
N VAL A 345 -31.80 11.68 8.15
CA VAL A 345 -32.64 10.95 7.18
C VAL A 345 -33.36 11.96 6.29
N TYR A 346 -33.25 11.78 4.98
CA TYR A 346 -34.18 12.35 4.01
C TYR A 346 -35.22 11.30 3.63
N ASP A 347 -36.49 11.70 3.57
CA ASP A 347 -37.58 10.84 3.16
C ASP A 347 -38.65 11.67 2.44
N SER A 348 -38.72 11.51 1.11
CA SER A 348 -39.77 12.14 0.30
C SER A 348 -41.18 11.65 0.65
N GLY A 349 -41.29 10.52 1.35
CA GLY A 349 -42.55 9.80 1.55
C GLY A 349 -43.16 9.34 0.24
N PHE A 350 -44.37 8.80 0.29
CA PHE A 350 -45.15 8.56 -0.94
C PHE A 350 -45.87 9.85 -1.39
N ASN A 351 -45.13 10.95 -1.49
CA ASN A 351 -45.64 12.29 -1.79
C ASN A 351 -45.09 12.80 -3.12
N THR A 352 -45.91 12.78 -4.17
CA THR A 352 -45.53 13.24 -5.51
C THR A 352 -45.26 14.75 -5.59
N SER A 353 -45.58 15.52 -4.56
CA SER A 353 -45.24 16.95 -4.49
C SER A 353 -43.81 17.19 -4.00
N ASP A 354 -43.17 16.19 -3.39
CA ASP A 354 -41.77 16.26 -3.00
C ASP A 354 -40.89 16.25 -4.27
N PRO A 355 -39.97 17.22 -4.46
CA PRO A 355 -39.17 17.29 -5.69
C PRO A 355 -38.25 16.09 -5.92
N ALA A 356 -37.88 15.34 -4.88
CA ALA A 356 -37.02 14.15 -4.99
C ALA A 356 -37.80 12.87 -5.33
N TYR A 357 -39.14 12.91 -5.32
CA TYR A 357 -39.96 11.76 -5.66
C TYR A 357 -39.66 11.28 -7.09
N GLY A 358 -39.27 10.01 -7.23
CA GLY A 358 -38.99 9.40 -8.54
C GLY A 358 -37.70 9.85 -9.23
N GLN A 359 -36.75 10.45 -8.50
CA GLN A 359 -35.55 11.06 -9.11
C GLN A 359 -34.26 10.23 -8.98
N GLY A 360 -34.26 9.18 -8.16
CA GLY A 360 -33.02 8.44 -7.91
C GLY A 360 -32.66 7.49 -9.05
N ASN A 361 -31.36 7.22 -9.20
CA ASN A 361 -30.83 6.26 -10.17
C ASN A 361 -30.54 4.91 -9.51
N HIS A 362 -30.13 3.94 -10.34
CA HIS A 362 -29.48 2.71 -9.87
C HIS A 362 -28.02 2.92 -9.41
N ASN A 363 -27.63 4.14 -9.07
CA ASN A 363 -26.29 4.49 -8.58
C ASN A 363 -26.41 5.72 -7.69
N VAL A 364 -25.35 5.97 -6.93
CA VAL A 364 -25.16 7.14 -6.08
C VAL A 364 -23.72 7.62 -6.24
N MET A 365 -23.51 8.93 -6.28
CA MET A 365 -22.17 9.54 -6.34
C MET A 365 -22.10 10.71 -5.37
N VAL A 366 -20.88 11.12 -5.02
CA VAL A 366 -20.64 12.20 -4.05
C VAL A 366 -19.62 13.19 -4.61
N ALA A 367 -19.75 14.44 -4.21
CA ALA A 367 -18.83 15.54 -4.51
C ALA A 367 -19.09 16.69 -3.54
N ASP A 368 -18.10 17.56 -3.34
CA ASP A 368 -18.35 18.89 -2.78
C ASP A 368 -18.94 19.74 -3.90
N PHE A 369 -20.27 19.82 -3.94
CA PHE A 369 -20.97 20.49 -5.03
C PHE A 369 -21.00 21.99 -4.80
N ASP A 370 -21.25 22.46 -3.58
CA ASP A 370 -21.46 23.88 -3.27
C ASP A 370 -20.24 24.64 -2.71
N ASN A 371 -19.08 23.98 -2.63
CA ASN A 371 -17.79 24.49 -2.18
C ASN A 371 -17.74 24.87 -0.70
N ASP A 372 -18.53 24.20 0.14
CA ASP A 372 -18.51 24.42 1.60
C ASP A 372 -17.48 23.55 2.34
N SER A 373 -16.65 22.81 1.59
CA SER A 373 -15.66 21.84 2.07
C SER A 373 -16.24 20.53 2.58
N LYS A 374 -17.52 20.25 2.37
CA LYS A 374 -18.15 18.96 2.69
C LYS A 374 -18.67 18.34 1.41
N GLN A 375 -18.99 17.05 1.47
CA GLN A 375 -19.52 16.35 0.33
C GLN A 375 -21.04 16.19 0.43
N GLU A 376 -21.70 16.48 -0.67
CA GLU A 376 -23.11 16.22 -0.90
C GLU A 376 -23.31 14.90 -1.63
N VAL A 377 -24.54 14.38 -1.59
CA VAL A 377 -24.89 13.06 -2.13
C VAL A 377 -25.80 13.23 -3.34
N CYS A 378 -25.30 12.92 -4.53
CA CYS A 378 -26.08 12.90 -5.76
C CYS A 378 -26.71 11.53 -5.98
N MET A 379 -28.04 11.49 -5.90
CA MET A 379 -28.87 10.32 -6.17
C MET A 379 -29.66 10.58 -7.46
N GLY A 380 -29.02 10.31 -8.60
CA GLY A 380 -29.61 10.50 -9.93
C GLY A 380 -29.94 11.96 -10.26
N ALA A 381 -31.21 12.23 -10.56
CA ALA A 381 -31.74 13.54 -10.90
C ALA A 381 -31.96 14.47 -9.69
N SER A 382 -31.42 14.14 -8.52
CA SER A 382 -31.50 14.91 -7.28
C SER A 382 -30.21 14.86 -6.46
N CYS A 383 -29.94 15.90 -5.69
CA CYS A 383 -28.77 16.00 -4.82
C CYS A 383 -29.16 16.47 -3.41
N PHE A 384 -28.51 15.89 -2.41
CA PHE A 384 -28.78 16.10 -0.99
C PHE A 384 -27.55 16.70 -0.32
N ASP A 385 -27.81 17.76 0.41
CA ASP A 385 -26.84 18.56 1.14
C ASP A 385 -26.15 17.74 2.26
N ASP A 386 -25.00 18.18 2.75
CA ASP A 386 -24.19 17.56 3.82
C ASP A 386 -25.01 17.23 5.08
N ASN A 387 -26.03 18.05 5.32
CA ASN A 387 -26.96 18.03 6.44
C ASN A 387 -28.25 17.24 6.18
N GLY A 388 -28.37 16.59 5.01
CA GLY A 388 -29.47 15.71 4.65
C GLY A 388 -30.70 16.40 4.09
N LYS A 389 -30.65 17.70 3.82
CA LYS A 389 -31.73 18.41 3.11
C LYS A 389 -31.56 18.22 1.60
N LEU A 390 -32.66 18.38 0.86
CA LEU A 390 -32.58 18.44 -0.60
C LEU A 390 -31.86 19.73 -1.01
N LEU A 391 -30.73 19.61 -1.69
CA LEU A 391 -30.02 20.74 -2.29
C LEU A 391 -30.72 21.17 -3.59
N TRP A 392 -30.95 20.21 -4.49
CA TRP A 392 -31.71 20.43 -5.72
C TRP A 392 -32.33 19.15 -6.28
N SER A 393 -33.30 19.31 -7.18
CA SER A 393 -33.82 18.25 -8.03
C SER A 393 -34.11 18.82 -9.42
N THR A 394 -33.64 18.11 -10.45
CA THR A 394 -33.86 18.50 -11.86
C THR A 394 -35.28 18.16 -12.33
N LYS A 395 -35.97 17.25 -11.62
CA LYS A 395 -37.29 16.69 -11.99
C LYS A 395 -37.31 15.99 -13.35
N LEU A 396 -36.14 15.54 -13.84
CA LEU A 396 -36.02 14.79 -15.10
C LEU A 396 -36.29 13.29 -14.93
N GLY A 397 -36.34 12.81 -13.68
CA GLY A 397 -36.74 11.45 -13.33
C GLY A 397 -35.56 10.48 -13.26
N HIS A 398 -35.91 9.20 -13.11
CA HIS A 398 -34.99 8.09 -12.95
C HIS A 398 -34.11 7.84 -14.19
N GLY A 399 -32.88 7.36 -13.95
CA GLY A 399 -31.98 6.83 -14.96
C GLY A 399 -31.02 5.74 -14.46
N ASP A 400 -30.19 5.26 -15.40
CA ASP A 400 -29.35 4.07 -15.23
C ASP A 400 -27.86 4.37 -15.03
N ALA A 401 -27.41 5.59 -15.37
CA ALA A 401 -26.01 6.01 -15.32
C ALA A 401 -25.89 7.50 -14.98
N MET A 402 -24.85 7.84 -14.22
CA MET A 402 -24.45 9.23 -13.93
C MET A 402 -22.94 9.33 -13.76
N HIS A 403 -22.37 10.48 -14.07
CA HIS A 403 -20.93 10.78 -14.01
C HIS A 403 -20.77 12.16 -13.36
N VAL A 404 -20.00 12.25 -12.27
CA VAL A 404 -19.88 13.44 -11.43
C VAL A 404 -18.41 13.83 -11.31
N GLY A 405 -18.02 14.94 -11.93
CA GLY A 405 -16.64 15.43 -11.93
C GLY A 405 -16.52 16.83 -12.52
N ASP A 406 -15.29 17.34 -12.59
CA ASP A 406 -14.98 18.56 -13.35
C ASP A 406 -14.96 18.23 -14.85
N LEU A 407 -16.15 18.26 -15.47
CA LEU A 407 -16.35 17.83 -16.86
C LEU A 407 -16.25 19.00 -17.84
N ASP A 408 -16.54 20.23 -17.39
CA ASP A 408 -16.29 21.47 -18.12
C ASP A 408 -15.30 22.37 -17.34
N PRO A 409 -13.98 22.19 -17.50
CA PRO A 409 -12.97 22.91 -16.71
C PRO A 409 -12.92 24.42 -16.98
N ASN A 410 -13.71 24.94 -17.93
CA ASN A 410 -13.86 26.38 -18.18
C ASN A 410 -15.04 26.98 -17.41
N ARG A 411 -15.74 26.16 -16.63
CA ARG A 411 -16.87 26.50 -15.82
C ARG A 411 -16.55 26.12 -14.39
N GLU A 412 -16.66 27.08 -13.48
CA GLU A 412 -16.41 26.82 -12.06
C GLU A 412 -17.44 25.84 -11.50
N GLY A 413 -16.98 24.81 -10.78
CA GLY A 413 -17.81 23.85 -10.06
C GLY A 413 -17.62 22.41 -10.54
N ILE A 414 -18.48 21.53 -10.06
CA ILE A 414 -18.57 20.12 -10.48
C ILE A 414 -19.84 19.95 -11.33
N GLU A 415 -19.74 19.21 -12.42
CA GLU A 415 -20.87 18.87 -13.27
C GLU A 415 -21.42 17.47 -12.97
N VAL A 416 -22.72 17.29 -13.22
CA VAL A 416 -23.39 15.98 -13.23
C VAL A 416 -23.88 15.70 -14.64
N PHE A 417 -23.33 14.66 -15.27
CA PHE A 417 -23.83 14.12 -16.53
C PHE A 417 -24.62 12.84 -16.29
N LEU A 418 -25.86 12.75 -16.79
CA LEU A 418 -26.73 11.61 -16.52
C LEU A 418 -27.70 11.33 -17.67
N CYS A 419 -28.13 10.08 -17.77
CA CYS A 419 -29.19 9.64 -18.68
C CYS A 419 -30.51 9.40 -17.97
N HIS A 420 -31.61 9.33 -18.74
CA HIS A 420 -32.97 9.22 -18.20
C HIS A 420 -33.75 8.06 -18.85
N GLU A 421 -34.39 7.22 -18.02
CA GLU A 421 -35.35 6.17 -18.40
C GLU A 421 -36.80 6.71 -18.39
N SER A 422 -37.01 7.93 -17.91
CA SER A 422 -38.34 8.54 -17.81
C SER A 422 -38.38 9.98 -18.36
N GLY A 423 -39.57 10.59 -18.36
CA GLY A 423 -39.75 11.93 -18.93
C GLY A 423 -39.53 11.95 -20.45
N ASN A 424 -38.69 12.88 -20.92
CA ASN A 424 -38.29 12.95 -22.32
C ASN A 424 -37.08 12.03 -22.64
N TYR A 425 -36.70 11.16 -21.71
CA TYR A 425 -35.51 10.32 -21.81
C TYR A 425 -34.25 11.17 -22.06
N GLY A 426 -33.24 10.58 -22.69
CA GLY A 426 -32.10 11.31 -23.22
C GLY A 426 -30.98 11.50 -22.21
N ILE A 427 -30.20 12.57 -22.42
CA ILE A 427 -29.01 12.90 -21.62
C ILE A 427 -29.02 14.38 -21.22
N SER A 428 -28.48 14.66 -20.04
CA SER A 428 -28.37 16.02 -19.51
C SER A 428 -27.00 16.26 -18.91
N LEU A 429 -26.47 17.46 -19.14
CA LEU A 429 -25.38 18.01 -18.34
C LEU A 429 -25.95 19.05 -17.38
N ILE A 430 -25.66 18.90 -16.10
CA ILE A 430 -26.25 19.65 -15.00
C ILE A 430 -25.14 20.33 -14.18
N ASP A 431 -25.39 21.57 -13.75
CA ASP A 431 -24.62 22.28 -12.74
C ASP A 431 -24.82 21.63 -11.37
N GLY A 432 -23.78 21.02 -10.83
CA GLY A 432 -23.84 20.31 -9.56
C GLY A 432 -24.17 21.19 -8.36
N ARG A 433 -23.95 22.51 -8.40
CA ARG A 433 -24.27 23.42 -7.28
C ARG A 433 -25.76 23.63 -7.05
N ASN A 434 -26.54 23.59 -8.13
CA ASN A 434 -27.90 24.12 -8.11
C ASN A 434 -28.91 23.33 -8.97
N GLY A 435 -28.46 22.29 -9.66
CA GLY A 435 -29.32 21.46 -10.51
C GLY A 435 -29.74 22.14 -11.82
N ASN A 436 -29.16 23.29 -12.18
CA ASN A 436 -29.47 23.96 -13.43
C ASN A 436 -28.95 23.13 -14.60
N LYS A 437 -29.81 22.94 -15.58
CA LYS A 437 -29.45 22.29 -16.83
C LYS A 437 -28.55 23.19 -17.66
N ILE A 438 -27.34 22.71 -17.95
CA ILE A 438 -26.39 23.35 -18.86
C ILE A 438 -26.84 23.08 -20.30
N TRP A 439 -27.11 21.82 -20.64
CA TRP A 439 -27.80 21.42 -21.87
C TRP A 439 -28.48 20.06 -21.71
N HIS A 440 -29.37 19.74 -22.65
CA HIS A 440 -30.09 18.47 -22.69
C HIS A 440 -30.44 18.11 -24.12
N TYR A 441 -30.45 16.80 -24.38
CA TYR A 441 -30.99 16.22 -25.59
C TYR A 441 -32.03 15.17 -25.22
N ASP A 442 -33.23 15.27 -25.78
CA ASP A 442 -34.27 14.26 -25.63
C ASP A 442 -33.83 12.92 -26.27
N GLY A 443 -34.29 11.82 -25.68
CA GLY A 443 -34.14 10.48 -26.27
C GLY A 443 -35.40 10.06 -27.03
N ASP A 444 -35.27 9.19 -28.03
CA ASP A 444 -36.43 8.60 -28.72
C ASP A 444 -37.10 7.46 -27.92
N LYS A 445 -36.43 7.00 -26.86
CA LYS A 445 -36.87 6.03 -25.85
C LYS A 445 -35.88 6.02 -24.68
N ASP A 446 -36.10 5.10 -23.74
CA ASP A 446 -35.18 4.81 -22.63
C ASP A 446 -33.70 4.91 -23.05
N THR A 447 -32.99 5.77 -22.32
CA THR A 447 -31.56 6.00 -22.45
C THR A 447 -30.84 5.26 -21.34
N GLY A 448 -30.79 3.93 -21.41
CA GLY A 448 -30.26 3.10 -20.33
C GLY A 448 -28.73 3.12 -20.11
N ARG A 449 -27.98 4.01 -20.77
CA ARG A 449 -26.52 4.22 -20.59
C ARG A 449 -26.11 5.63 -21.01
N CYS A 450 -25.15 6.21 -20.31
CA CYS A 450 -24.35 7.35 -20.76
C CYS A 450 -22.97 7.33 -20.12
N CYS A 451 -22.02 8.05 -20.74
CA CYS A 451 -20.69 8.30 -20.19
C CYS A 451 -20.19 9.69 -20.55
N ALA A 452 -19.32 10.22 -19.69
CA ALA A 452 -18.60 11.47 -19.94
C ALA A 452 -17.23 11.46 -19.27
N ASP A 453 -16.19 11.80 -20.03
CA ASP A 453 -14.86 12.15 -19.52
C ASP A 453 -14.04 12.77 -20.67
N ASN A 454 -12.86 13.29 -20.38
CA ASN A 454 -11.90 13.64 -21.42
C ASN A 454 -11.26 12.36 -21.97
N ILE A 455 -11.72 11.90 -23.14
CA ILE A 455 -11.19 10.71 -23.79
C ILE A 455 -10.33 11.08 -25.01
N TYR A 456 -10.21 12.37 -25.34
CA TYR A 456 -9.55 12.83 -26.54
C TYR A 456 -8.75 14.13 -26.34
N ALA A 457 -7.44 14.05 -26.58
CA ALA A 457 -6.48 15.15 -26.40
C ALA A 457 -6.73 16.39 -27.29
N GLY A 458 -7.73 16.34 -28.18
CA GLY A 458 -8.11 17.46 -29.05
C GLY A 458 -9.25 18.31 -28.53
N ASN A 459 -9.74 18.08 -27.30
CA ASN A 459 -10.81 18.86 -26.67
C ASN A 459 -10.29 19.63 -25.44
N THR A 460 -11.06 20.62 -24.97
CA THR A 460 -10.70 21.49 -23.83
C THR A 460 -11.56 21.21 -22.60
N GLY A 461 -12.06 19.98 -22.49
CA GLY A 461 -13.07 19.50 -21.54
C GLY A 461 -13.51 18.09 -21.91
N ALA A 462 -14.50 17.55 -21.22
CA ALA A 462 -14.99 16.20 -21.47
C ALA A 462 -15.72 16.06 -22.82
N GLU A 463 -15.74 14.82 -23.33
CA GLU A 463 -16.73 14.32 -24.26
C GLU A 463 -17.94 13.76 -23.52
N PHE A 464 -19.13 13.80 -24.14
CA PHE A 464 -20.38 13.31 -23.58
C PHE A 464 -21.13 12.45 -24.59
N TRP A 465 -21.60 11.27 -24.19
CA TRP A 465 -22.40 10.40 -25.06
C TRP A 465 -23.38 9.55 -24.28
N GLY A 466 -24.44 9.13 -24.95
CA GLY A 466 -25.49 8.28 -24.40
C GLY A 466 -25.89 7.19 -25.37
N SER A 467 -26.64 6.20 -24.89
CA SER A 467 -27.32 5.27 -25.79
C SER A 467 -28.33 6.00 -26.66
N ARG A 468 -28.81 7.19 -26.24
CA ARG A 468 -29.62 8.15 -26.99
C ARG A 468 -29.19 9.60 -26.67
N PRO A 469 -29.17 10.52 -27.66
CA PRO A 469 -29.34 10.28 -29.10
C PRO A 469 -28.25 9.35 -29.67
N ALA A 470 -28.66 8.34 -30.44
CA ALA A 470 -27.76 7.24 -30.81
C ALA A 470 -26.62 7.71 -31.72
N GLY A 471 -25.40 7.25 -31.45
CA GLY A 471 -24.21 7.53 -32.25
C GLY A 471 -23.60 8.91 -32.04
N ALA A 472 -24.28 9.84 -31.35
CA ALA A 472 -23.77 11.19 -31.15
C ALA A 472 -22.76 11.26 -29.99
N VAL A 473 -21.71 12.05 -30.19
CA VAL A 473 -20.76 12.46 -29.15
C VAL A 473 -20.74 13.99 -29.11
N TYR A 474 -20.85 14.58 -27.92
CA TYR A 474 -20.94 16.01 -27.70
C TYR A 474 -19.72 16.52 -26.92
N ASN A 475 -19.43 17.81 -27.04
CA ASN A 475 -18.47 18.51 -26.18
C ASN A 475 -19.19 19.28 -25.04
N THR A 476 -18.44 20.03 -24.23
CA THR A 476 -18.97 20.80 -23.08
C THR A 476 -20.06 21.80 -23.42
N SER A 477 -20.04 22.38 -24.64
CA SER A 477 -21.10 23.28 -25.13
C SER A 477 -22.37 22.57 -25.61
N GLY A 478 -22.40 21.22 -25.56
CA GLY A 478 -23.47 20.41 -26.12
C GLY A 478 -23.43 20.32 -27.64
N LYS A 479 -22.34 20.72 -28.30
CA LYS A 479 -22.18 20.61 -29.76
C LYS A 479 -21.75 19.20 -30.12
N GLN A 480 -22.44 18.57 -31.07
CA GLN A 480 -22.04 17.27 -31.59
C GLN A 480 -20.69 17.38 -32.31
N ILE A 481 -19.72 16.54 -31.90
CA ILE A 481 -18.38 16.45 -32.47
C ILE A 481 -18.11 15.12 -33.16
N GLY A 482 -18.87 14.06 -32.82
CA GLY A 482 -18.72 12.72 -33.37
C GLY A 482 -20.05 12.10 -33.81
N SER A 483 -19.97 11.11 -34.69
CA SER A 483 -21.11 10.39 -35.27
C SER A 483 -21.09 8.88 -34.98
N LYS A 484 -20.05 8.41 -34.30
CA LYS A 484 -19.92 7.04 -33.81
C LYS A 484 -19.65 7.09 -32.30
N GLN A 485 -20.60 6.59 -31.51
CA GLN A 485 -20.44 6.57 -30.05
C GLN A 485 -19.34 5.57 -29.60
N PRO A 486 -18.56 5.90 -28.56
CA PRO A 486 -17.70 4.97 -27.85
C PRO A 486 -18.51 3.93 -27.06
N SER A 487 -17.84 2.95 -26.45
CA SER A 487 -18.50 2.09 -25.45
C SER A 487 -19.07 2.94 -24.31
N THR A 488 -20.22 2.54 -23.78
CA THR A 488 -20.97 3.32 -22.77
C THR A 488 -21.12 2.47 -21.52
N ASN A 489 -20.04 2.39 -20.74
CA ASN A 489 -19.96 1.56 -19.54
C ASN A 489 -19.01 2.19 -18.50
N PHE A 490 -17.75 1.75 -18.44
CA PHE A 490 -16.75 2.26 -17.51
C PHE A 490 -15.68 3.08 -18.23
N LEU A 491 -14.95 3.83 -17.43
CA LEU A 491 -13.79 4.63 -17.80
C LEU A 491 -12.61 4.16 -16.97
N ILE A 492 -11.39 4.27 -17.51
CA ILE A 492 -10.17 3.84 -16.82
C ILE A 492 -8.96 4.65 -17.31
N TYR A 493 -8.13 5.16 -16.41
CA TYR A 493 -6.83 5.72 -16.73
C TYR A 493 -5.83 4.57 -16.86
N TRP A 494 -5.51 4.16 -18.09
CA TRP A 494 -4.76 2.93 -18.32
C TRP A 494 -3.40 3.17 -18.96
N ASP A 495 -3.29 4.05 -19.96
CA ASP A 495 -2.04 4.22 -20.69
C ASP A 495 -1.07 5.26 -20.07
N GLY A 496 -0.43 6.09 -20.88
CA GLY A 496 0.62 7.01 -20.43
C GLY A 496 0.26 8.49 -20.49
N ASP A 497 -0.81 8.84 -21.22
CA ASP A 497 -1.30 10.22 -21.34
C ASP A 497 -2.39 10.52 -20.30
N LEU A 498 -2.95 11.74 -20.31
CA LEU A 498 -3.95 12.19 -19.33
C LEU A 498 -5.40 12.03 -19.83
N GLU A 499 -5.59 11.52 -21.04
CA GLU A 499 -6.90 11.22 -21.58
C GLU A 499 -7.34 9.84 -21.10
N ARG A 500 -8.61 9.73 -20.73
CA ARG A 500 -9.15 8.51 -20.13
C ARG A 500 -9.51 7.47 -21.20
N GLU A 501 -9.22 6.21 -20.91
CA GLU A 501 -9.67 5.08 -21.73
C GLU A 501 -11.09 4.65 -21.38
N LEU A 502 -11.65 3.83 -22.27
CA LEU A 502 -12.98 3.26 -22.14
C LEU A 502 -12.87 1.78 -21.79
N LEU A 503 -13.48 1.37 -20.67
CA LEU A 503 -13.56 -0.01 -20.23
C LEU A 503 -14.97 -0.57 -20.48
N ASN A 504 -15.05 -1.72 -21.15
CA ASN A 504 -16.30 -2.43 -21.30
C ASN A 504 -16.06 -3.93 -21.39
N ASP A 505 -16.79 -4.71 -20.60
CA ASP A 505 -16.58 -6.15 -20.46
C ASP A 505 -15.13 -6.44 -20.02
N VAL A 506 -14.33 -7.11 -20.84
CA VAL A 506 -12.93 -7.45 -20.54
C VAL A 506 -11.94 -6.71 -21.43
N SER A 507 -12.37 -5.63 -22.11
CA SER A 507 -11.53 -4.89 -23.05
C SER A 507 -11.46 -3.40 -22.74
N ILE A 508 -10.28 -2.83 -23.00
CA ILE A 508 -10.01 -1.39 -22.90
C ILE A 508 -9.78 -0.84 -24.31
N THR A 509 -10.47 0.26 -24.63
CA THR A 509 -10.34 0.96 -25.90
C THR A 509 -9.92 2.42 -25.68
N LYS A 510 -9.10 2.94 -26.58
CA LYS A 510 -8.66 4.34 -26.59
C LYS A 510 -9.18 5.07 -27.81
N MET A 511 -9.60 6.32 -27.61
CA MET A 511 -9.97 7.19 -28.73
C MET A 511 -8.69 7.80 -29.34
N LYS A 512 -8.34 7.39 -30.56
CA LYS A 512 -7.17 7.92 -31.30
C LYS A 512 -7.54 9.10 -32.21
N GLY A 513 -8.82 9.41 -32.30
CA GLY A 513 -9.39 10.51 -33.06
C GLY A 513 -10.92 10.44 -32.99
N ILE A 514 -11.59 11.51 -33.39
CA ILE A 514 -13.05 11.53 -33.55
C ILE A 514 -13.52 10.30 -34.34
N ASP A 515 -14.50 9.57 -33.80
CA ASP A 515 -15.08 8.34 -34.36
C ASP A 515 -14.09 7.14 -34.52
N ASN A 516 -12.88 7.23 -33.95
CA ASN A 516 -11.85 6.20 -34.03
C ASN A 516 -11.44 5.67 -32.65
N TYR A 517 -12.02 4.52 -32.28
CA TYR A 517 -11.75 3.82 -31.02
C TYR A 517 -10.98 2.53 -31.30
N GLN A 518 -9.80 2.40 -30.71
CA GLN A 518 -8.90 1.27 -30.88
C GLN A 518 -8.83 0.44 -29.59
N THR A 519 -9.07 -0.87 -29.67
CA THR A 519 -8.75 -1.78 -28.55
C THR A 519 -7.25 -1.81 -28.32
N ILE A 520 -6.85 -1.46 -27.09
CA ILE A 520 -5.44 -1.45 -26.67
C ILE A 520 -5.12 -2.59 -25.70
N PHE A 521 -6.14 -3.17 -25.07
CA PHE A 521 -5.99 -4.27 -24.14
C PHE A 521 -7.25 -5.14 -24.07
N THR A 522 -7.05 -6.45 -23.88
CA THR A 522 -8.10 -7.45 -23.62
C THR A 522 -7.59 -8.41 -22.54
N ALA A 523 -8.38 -8.62 -21.49
CA ALA A 523 -8.07 -9.48 -20.36
C ALA A 523 -8.39 -10.95 -20.66
N ASP A 524 -7.46 -11.65 -21.31
CA ASP A 524 -7.63 -13.07 -21.66
C ASP A 524 -7.81 -13.97 -20.42
N GLY A 525 -8.79 -14.89 -20.50
CA GLY A 525 -9.12 -15.82 -19.42
C GLY A 525 -9.91 -15.22 -18.27
N CYS A 526 -10.33 -13.95 -18.37
CA CYS A 526 -11.21 -13.28 -17.43
C CYS A 526 -12.62 -13.14 -17.96
N ALA A 527 -13.55 -12.74 -17.09
CA ALA A 527 -14.92 -12.42 -17.46
C ALA A 527 -15.43 -11.26 -16.61
N SER A 528 -16.33 -10.46 -17.18
CA SER A 528 -17.03 -9.40 -16.45
C SER A 528 -18.19 -9.96 -15.61
N ASN A 529 -18.82 -9.07 -14.86
CA ASN A 529 -19.89 -9.35 -13.91
C ASN A 529 -21.24 -8.72 -14.33
N ASN A 530 -22.30 -9.16 -13.64
CA ASN A 530 -23.63 -8.55 -13.72
C ASN A 530 -24.31 -8.60 -15.12
N GLY A 531 -24.08 -9.69 -15.86
CA GLY A 531 -24.76 -9.96 -17.13
C GLY A 531 -24.46 -8.90 -18.19
N THR A 532 -25.48 -8.24 -18.73
CA THR A 532 -25.32 -7.20 -19.76
C THR A 532 -24.74 -5.88 -19.22
N LYS A 533 -24.65 -5.70 -17.88
CA LYS A 533 -23.91 -4.58 -17.30
C LYS A 533 -22.42 -4.71 -17.61
N ALA A 534 -21.89 -5.94 -17.64
CA ALA A 534 -20.54 -6.27 -18.09
C ALA A 534 -19.46 -5.38 -17.44
N VAL A 535 -19.53 -5.29 -16.11
CA VAL A 535 -18.68 -4.44 -15.27
C VAL A 535 -17.50 -5.24 -14.68
N PRO A 536 -16.39 -4.58 -14.32
CA PRO A 536 -15.34 -5.22 -13.55
C PRO A 536 -15.82 -5.61 -12.13
N CYS A 537 -14.99 -6.35 -11.40
CA CYS A 537 -15.19 -6.47 -9.96
C CYS A 537 -14.91 -5.13 -9.27
N LEU A 538 -13.87 -4.42 -9.72
CA LEU A 538 -13.46 -3.08 -9.31
C LEU A 538 -12.51 -2.50 -10.37
N THR A 539 -12.51 -1.18 -10.58
CA THR A 539 -11.38 -0.48 -11.18
C THR A 539 -11.02 0.78 -10.40
N ALA A 540 -9.78 0.83 -9.89
CA ALA A 540 -9.26 1.98 -9.16
C ALA A 540 -7.72 1.92 -9.07
N ASP A 541 -7.05 3.04 -8.80
CA ASP A 541 -5.63 3.11 -8.38
C ASP A 541 -5.48 2.49 -6.98
N ILE A 542 -5.34 1.17 -6.91
CA ILE A 542 -5.23 0.45 -5.64
C ILE A 542 -3.79 0.21 -5.26
N PHE A 543 -2.82 0.43 -6.16
CA PHE A 543 -1.38 0.49 -5.89
C PHE A 543 -0.63 0.98 -7.15
N GLY A 544 0.68 1.16 -7.08
CA GLY A 544 1.46 1.68 -8.20
C GLY A 544 1.40 3.20 -8.30
N ASP A 545 1.51 3.73 -9.51
CA ASP A 545 1.34 5.17 -9.75
C ASP A 545 -0.14 5.50 -9.95
N TRP A 546 -0.46 6.72 -10.37
CA TRP A 546 -1.82 7.26 -10.41
C TRP A 546 -2.84 6.52 -11.31
N ARG A 547 -2.41 5.51 -12.07
CA ARG A 547 -3.25 4.82 -13.05
C ARG A 547 -4.04 3.71 -12.39
N GLU A 548 -5.18 3.40 -12.99
CA GLU A 548 -6.16 2.52 -12.38
C GLU A 548 -5.85 1.05 -12.69
N GLU A 549 -5.85 0.20 -11.68
CA GLU A 549 -5.87 -1.26 -11.87
C GLU A 549 -7.26 -1.73 -12.35
N LEU A 550 -7.26 -2.87 -13.04
CA LEU A 550 -8.47 -3.58 -13.46
C LEU A 550 -8.58 -4.92 -12.72
N VAL A 551 -9.58 -5.05 -11.85
CA VAL A 551 -9.88 -6.29 -11.12
C VAL A 551 -11.02 -7.02 -11.80
N LEU A 552 -10.74 -8.23 -12.29
CA LEU A 552 -11.74 -9.12 -12.93
C LEU A 552 -11.70 -10.50 -12.31
N ARG A 553 -12.83 -11.21 -12.28
CA ARG A 553 -12.81 -12.65 -12.00
C ARG A 553 -12.20 -13.41 -13.18
N THR A 554 -11.52 -14.51 -12.89
CA THR A 554 -11.18 -15.50 -13.93
C THR A 554 -12.46 -16.19 -14.42
N SER A 555 -12.44 -16.67 -15.67
CA SER A 555 -13.61 -17.32 -16.30
C SER A 555 -14.08 -18.56 -15.52
N ASP A 556 -13.18 -19.22 -14.80
CA ASP A 556 -13.45 -20.39 -13.95
C ASP A 556 -13.84 -20.03 -12.50
N ASN A 557 -13.96 -18.74 -12.18
CA ASN A 557 -14.34 -18.24 -10.85
C ASN A 557 -13.40 -18.67 -9.70
N SER A 558 -12.15 -19.06 -10.01
CA SER A 558 -11.18 -19.52 -9.02
C SER A 558 -10.30 -18.42 -8.43
N LYS A 559 -10.20 -17.27 -9.12
CA LYS A 559 -9.31 -16.16 -8.78
C LYS A 559 -9.96 -14.82 -9.09
N LEU A 560 -9.53 -13.77 -8.40
CA LEU A 560 -9.51 -12.42 -8.96
C LEU A 560 -8.17 -12.23 -9.67
N ARG A 561 -8.20 -11.61 -10.84
CA ARG A 561 -7.01 -11.17 -11.55
C ARG A 561 -6.97 -9.65 -11.52
N VAL A 562 -5.89 -9.12 -10.97
CA VAL A 562 -5.59 -7.70 -10.90
C VAL A 562 -4.62 -7.38 -12.02
N TYR A 563 -5.10 -6.77 -13.08
CA TYR A 563 -4.25 -6.28 -14.17
C TYR A 563 -3.72 -4.90 -13.82
N CYS A 564 -2.44 -4.71 -14.13
CA CYS A 564 -1.75 -3.45 -13.93
C CYS A 564 -1.24 -2.96 -15.28
N THR A 565 -1.21 -1.65 -15.49
CA THR A 565 -0.63 -1.11 -16.70
C THR A 565 0.87 -1.39 -16.78
N ASN A 566 1.35 -1.64 -17.98
CA ASN A 566 2.76 -1.80 -18.30
C ASN A 566 3.26 -0.74 -19.30
N THR A 567 2.46 0.31 -19.51
CA THR A 567 2.81 1.47 -20.34
C THR A 567 3.60 2.46 -19.49
N GLU A 568 4.63 3.11 -20.01
CA GLU A 568 5.30 4.21 -19.28
C GLU A 568 4.48 5.50 -19.41
N THR A 569 4.35 6.24 -18.31
CA THR A 569 3.88 7.63 -18.30
C THR A 569 5.02 8.59 -17.94
N SER A 570 4.98 9.81 -18.45
CA SER A 570 5.86 10.90 -18.02
C SER A 570 5.29 11.71 -16.85
N TYR A 571 4.04 11.48 -16.46
CA TYR A 571 3.36 12.27 -15.43
C TYR A 571 3.62 11.70 -14.03
N ARG A 572 3.93 12.59 -13.10
CA ARG A 572 3.95 12.31 -11.67
C ARG A 572 2.69 12.92 -11.07
N MET A 573 1.77 12.09 -10.61
CA MET A 573 0.57 12.53 -9.91
C MET A 573 0.46 11.79 -8.58
N THR A 574 -0.14 12.47 -7.60
CA THR A 574 -0.48 11.81 -6.34
C THR A 574 -1.49 10.69 -6.63
N THR A 575 -1.40 9.58 -5.90
CA THR A 575 -2.38 8.49 -6.02
C THR A 575 -3.81 9.06 -5.96
N LEU A 576 -4.68 8.59 -6.86
CA LEU A 576 -6.06 9.05 -6.95
C LEU A 576 -6.86 8.69 -5.69
N MET A 577 -6.42 7.69 -4.93
CA MET A 577 -7.02 7.33 -3.65
C MET A 577 -6.76 8.36 -2.53
N HIS A 578 -5.95 9.39 -2.78
CA HIS A 578 -5.85 10.59 -1.93
C HIS A 578 -6.65 11.78 -2.45
N ASP A 579 -7.37 11.65 -3.57
CA ASP A 579 -8.41 12.60 -3.95
C ASP A 579 -9.71 12.20 -3.23
N MET A 580 -10.18 13.10 -2.35
CA MET A 580 -11.34 12.87 -1.49
C MET A 580 -12.61 12.48 -2.28
N GLN A 581 -12.80 13.01 -3.50
CA GLN A 581 -13.95 12.66 -4.33
C GLN A 581 -13.77 11.29 -4.98
N TYR A 582 -12.65 11.07 -5.65
CA TYR A 582 -12.31 9.83 -6.31
C TYR A 582 -12.39 8.65 -5.36
N ARG A 583 -11.75 8.73 -4.18
CA ARG A 583 -11.72 7.64 -3.19
C ARG A 583 -13.12 7.27 -2.71
N MET A 584 -13.98 8.27 -2.51
CA MET A 584 -15.36 8.04 -2.08
C MET A 584 -16.21 7.48 -3.21
N GLN A 585 -16.06 7.98 -4.44
CA GLN A 585 -16.75 7.42 -5.61
C GLN A 585 -16.29 5.98 -5.92
N ALA A 586 -15.01 5.64 -5.72
CA ALA A 586 -14.51 4.27 -5.83
C ALA A 586 -15.17 3.34 -4.80
N GLY A 587 -15.46 3.85 -3.59
CA GLY A 587 -16.28 3.13 -2.60
C GLY A 587 -17.76 2.98 -2.99
N CYS A 588 -18.28 3.92 -3.80
CA CYS A 588 -19.64 3.86 -4.33
C CYS A 588 -19.77 2.94 -5.55
N GLU A 589 -18.66 2.54 -6.19
CA GLU A 589 -18.63 1.81 -7.46
C GLU A 589 -19.51 0.56 -7.44
N GLN A 590 -19.52 -0.21 -6.35
CA GLN A 590 -20.36 -1.43 -6.27
C GLN A 590 -21.87 -1.18 -6.16
N SER A 591 -22.29 0.08 -5.97
CA SER A 591 -23.66 0.37 -5.60
C SER A 591 -24.64 0.14 -6.76
N SER A 592 -25.48 -0.88 -6.62
CA SER A 592 -26.51 -1.29 -7.59
C SER A 592 -25.96 -1.49 -9.02
N TYR A 593 -26.09 -0.51 -9.91
CA TYR A 593 -25.51 -0.52 -11.25
C TYR A 593 -24.23 0.30 -11.23
N ASN A 594 -23.11 -0.42 -11.18
CA ASN A 594 -21.78 0.12 -10.96
C ASN A 594 -21.47 1.25 -11.93
N GLN A 595 -20.81 2.30 -11.45
CA GLN A 595 -20.37 3.46 -12.25
C GLN A 595 -18.90 3.77 -11.96
N PRO A 596 -18.12 4.26 -12.96
CA PRO A 596 -16.72 4.58 -12.76
C PRO A 596 -16.53 5.77 -11.81
N PRO A 597 -15.46 5.77 -10.99
CA PRO A 597 -15.12 6.92 -10.15
C PRO A 597 -14.57 8.08 -10.99
N HIS A 598 -14.73 9.32 -10.51
CA HIS A 598 -14.17 10.52 -11.12
C HIS A 598 -13.40 11.36 -10.07
N PRO A 599 -12.22 11.88 -10.43
CA PRO A 599 -11.49 12.82 -9.57
C PRO A 599 -12.22 14.15 -9.40
N SER A 600 -11.88 14.88 -8.34
CA SER A 600 -12.41 16.23 -8.08
C SER A 600 -11.93 17.30 -9.07
N PHE A 601 -11.00 16.94 -9.95
CA PHE A 601 -10.33 17.82 -10.91
C PHE A 601 -10.38 17.24 -12.33
N TYR A 602 -10.26 18.12 -13.32
CA TYR A 602 -10.10 17.73 -14.71
C TYR A 602 -8.68 17.21 -15.02
N LEU A 603 -8.59 16.16 -15.84
CA LEU A 603 -7.34 15.67 -16.42
C LEU A 603 -7.36 15.79 -17.95
N GLY A 604 -6.30 16.37 -18.51
CA GLY A 604 -6.10 16.48 -19.95
C GLY A 604 -4.69 16.94 -20.29
N SER A 605 -4.12 16.38 -21.35
CA SER A 605 -2.73 16.61 -21.75
C SER A 605 -2.47 18.07 -22.19
N GLU A 606 -3.52 18.83 -22.48
CA GLU A 606 -3.46 20.26 -22.79
C GLU A 606 -3.42 21.15 -21.53
N LYS A 607 -3.59 20.54 -20.35
CA LYS A 607 -3.42 21.17 -19.03
C LYS A 607 -2.15 20.64 -18.34
N GLY A 608 -1.75 21.32 -17.26
CA GLY A 608 -0.75 20.76 -16.35
C GLY A 608 -1.35 19.69 -15.44
N VAL A 609 -0.51 18.92 -14.76
CA VAL A 609 -0.96 18.04 -13.68
C VAL A 609 -1.66 18.86 -12.58
N PRO A 610 -2.70 18.29 -11.93
CA PRO A 610 -3.47 19.00 -10.90
C PRO A 610 -2.60 19.35 -9.70
N ALA A 611 -3.09 20.31 -8.91
CA ALA A 611 -2.50 20.62 -7.62
C ALA A 611 -2.63 19.42 -6.67
N ARG A 612 -1.78 19.40 -5.64
CA ARG A 612 -1.70 18.26 -4.72
C ARG A 612 -2.86 18.24 -3.74
N PRO A 613 -3.34 17.03 -3.36
CA PRO A 613 -4.39 16.89 -2.38
C PRO A 613 -4.02 17.54 -1.05
N ASN A 614 -4.88 18.42 -0.56
CA ASN A 614 -4.77 18.98 0.78
C ASN A 614 -5.58 18.11 1.76
N ILE A 615 -4.94 17.15 2.41
CA ILE A 615 -5.58 16.16 3.28
C ILE A 615 -4.72 15.87 4.52
N LYS A 616 -5.31 15.22 5.52
CA LYS A 616 -4.59 14.60 6.65
C LYS A 616 -4.63 13.09 6.47
N LEU A 617 -3.57 12.39 6.88
CA LEU A 617 -3.54 10.94 6.90
C LEU A 617 -3.88 10.42 8.30
N ASN A 618 -4.71 9.37 8.40
CA ASN A 618 -5.14 8.71 9.64
C ASN A 618 -3.98 8.04 10.39
N ASN A 619 -2.94 7.64 9.66
CA ASN A 619 -1.72 7.05 10.18
C ASN A 619 -0.48 7.74 9.60
N THR A 620 0.65 7.56 10.28
CA THR A 620 1.97 7.93 9.77
C THR A 620 2.80 6.65 9.68
N PRO A 621 3.59 6.45 8.61
CA PRO A 621 4.51 5.32 8.57
C PRO A 621 5.38 5.35 9.83
N PRO A 622 5.73 4.20 10.43
CA PRO A 622 6.83 4.17 11.38
C PRO A 622 8.07 4.65 10.61
N GLU A 623 8.53 5.88 10.90
CA GLU A 623 9.77 6.38 10.31
C GLU A 623 10.89 5.39 10.67
N PRO A 624 11.66 4.88 9.70
CA PRO A 624 12.75 3.97 9.96
C PRO A 624 13.70 4.59 11.00
N VAL A 625 13.84 3.91 12.14
CA VAL A 625 14.63 4.44 13.23
C VAL A 625 16.11 4.26 12.89
N SER A 626 16.87 5.34 12.90
CA SER A 626 18.30 5.32 12.60
C SER A 626 19.10 5.81 13.79
N GLY A 627 20.07 5.01 14.20
CA GLY A 627 21.04 5.32 15.24
C GLY A 627 22.43 5.51 14.66
N LYS A 628 23.47 5.12 15.39
CA LYS A 628 24.86 5.26 14.96
C LYS A 628 25.23 4.20 13.92
N LEU A 629 25.05 2.92 14.25
CA LEU A 629 25.48 1.77 13.45
C LEU A 629 24.29 1.12 12.73
N VAL A 630 23.14 1.10 13.39
CA VAL A 630 21.85 0.66 12.83
C VAL A 630 21.22 1.82 12.06
N LYS A 631 20.94 1.62 10.78
CA LYS A 631 20.25 2.57 9.92
C LYS A 631 19.00 1.94 9.35
N ASN A 632 17.96 2.75 9.17
CA ASN A 632 16.70 2.32 8.57
C ASN A 632 16.10 1.08 9.27
N LEU A 633 16.04 1.08 10.60
CA LEU A 633 15.35 0.03 11.34
C LEU A 633 13.85 0.10 11.05
N THR A 634 13.34 -0.92 10.36
CA THR A 634 11.92 -1.08 10.04
C THR A 634 11.39 -2.30 10.77
N VAL A 635 10.35 -2.11 11.58
CA VAL A 635 9.64 -3.20 12.27
C VAL A 635 8.54 -3.71 11.35
N LYS A 636 8.56 -5.01 11.05
CA LYS A 636 7.60 -5.68 10.16
C LYS A 636 6.39 -6.24 10.92
N ASP A 637 6.56 -6.49 12.22
CA ASP A 637 5.46 -6.84 13.11
C ASP A 637 4.69 -5.57 13.51
N SER A 638 3.78 -5.13 12.65
CA SER A 638 2.95 -3.94 12.85
C SER A 638 2.13 -4.01 14.14
N ALA A 639 1.60 -5.20 14.47
CA ALA A 639 0.77 -5.41 15.65
C ALA A 639 1.50 -5.11 16.97
N ASN A 640 2.82 -5.33 17.02
CA ASN A 640 3.64 -5.12 18.22
C ASN A 640 4.72 -4.02 18.04
N ALA A 641 4.65 -3.22 16.97
CA ALA A 641 5.70 -2.28 16.60
C ALA A 641 6.01 -1.23 17.69
N SER A 642 5.01 -0.84 18.49
CA SER A 642 5.18 0.12 19.60
C SER A 642 6.12 -0.36 20.71
N GLY A 643 6.33 -1.68 20.83
CA GLY A 643 7.28 -2.27 21.78
C GLY A 643 8.72 -2.36 21.27
N TRP A 644 8.98 -2.00 20.01
CA TRP A 644 10.32 -2.01 19.42
C TRP A 644 10.99 -0.65 19.52
N GLN A 645 12.26 -0.61 19.94
CA GLN A 645 13.03 0.63 20.06
C GLN A 645 14.50 0.41 19.72
N LEU A 646 15.11 1.36 19.01
CA LEU A 646 16.56 1.45 18.88
C LEU A 646 17.12 2.29 20.03
N VAL A 647 18.01 1.70 20.82
CA VAL A 647 18.56 2.32 22.02
C VAL A 647 20.07 2.44 21.89
N ASN A 648 20.59 3.63 22.16
CA ASN A 648 21.99 3.99 21.88
C ASN A 648 23.02 3.25 22.76
N SER A 649 22.62 2.69 23.90
CA SER A 649 23.53 2.03 24.84
C SER A 649 22.82 1.05 25.75
N ALA A 650 23.19 -0.22 25.69
CA ALA A 650 22.78 -1.24 26.64
C ALA A 650 23.73 -1.34 27.84
N TYR A 651 23.21 -1.60 29.04
CA TYR A 651 23.98 -1.85 30.25
C TYR A 651 23.19 -2.74 31.22
N THR A 652 23.84 -3.29 32.25
CA THR A 652 23.13 -4.00 33.32
C THR A 652 22.08 -3.09 33.96
N GLY A 653 20.81 -3.50 33.94
CA GLY A 653 19.65 -2.71 34.33
C GLY A 653 18.84 -2.14 33.16
N SER A 654 19.31 -2.27 31.92
CA SER A 654 18.53 -1.89 30.74
C SER A 654 17.30 -2.79 30.56
N LEU A 655 16.22 -2.21 30.02
CA LEU A 655 15.03 -2.96 29.62
C LEU A 655 15.35 -3.94 28.48
N ILE A 656 14.72 -5.11 28.55
CA ILE A 656 14.87 -6.17 27.54
C ILE A 656 13.80 -6.02 26.46
N TYR A 657 12.58 -5.67 26.83
CA TYR A 657 11.45 -5.51 25.90
C TYR A 657 10.74 -4.18 26.10
N GLY A 658 10.16 -3.61 25.05
CA GLY A 658 9.39 -2.37 25.17
C GLY A 658 7.95 -2.58 25.67
N ASP A 659 7.44 -3.81 25.63
CA ASP A 659 6.09 -4.20 26.06
C ASP A 659 6.08 -4.92 27.42
N ARG A 660 7.21 -4.98 28.13
CA ARG A 660 7.37 -5.59 29.46
C ARG A 660 8.35 -4.77 30.31
N ASP A 661 8.30 -4.94 31.63
CA ASP A 661 9.17 -4.26 32.60
C ASP A 661 10.41 -5.08 33.01
N PHE A 662 10.78 -6.11 32.24
CA PHE A 662 11.93 -6.95 32.52
C PHE A 662 13.25 -6.25 32.14
N THR A 663 14.26 -6.38 33.01
CA THR A 663 15.59 -5.77 32.84
C THR A 663 16.70 -6.80 32.89
N TYR A 664 17.87 -6.48 32.34
CA TYR A 664 19.07 -7.30 32.50
C TYR A 664 19.64 -7.19 33.92
N THR A 665 19.58 -8.26 34.72
CA THR A 665 20.29 -8.37 36.01
C THR A 665 21.77 -8.69 35.84
N SER A 666 22.14 -9.29 34.71
CA SER A 666 23.53 -9.43 34.27
C SER A 666 23.62 -9.30 32.74
N LEU A 667 24.70 -8.70 32.24
CA LEU A 667 25.00 -8.56 30.81
C LEU A 667 26.51 -8.68 30.60
N ALA A 668 26.93 -9.55 29.67
CA ALA A 668 28.34 -9.74 29.33
C ALA A 668 29.05 -8.41 29.03
N SER A 669 30.27 -8.22 29.55
CA SER A 669 31.01 -6.96 29.44
C SER A 669 31.19 -6.51 27.98
N ASP A 670 31.34 -7.45 27.06
CA ASP A 670 31.50 -7.17 25.63
C ASP A 670 30.23 -6.60 24.98
N LEU A 671 29.06 -6.73 25.58
CA LEU A 671 27.80 -6.17 25.06
C LEU A 671 27.44 -4.84 25.73
N GLN A 672 28.11 -4.45 26.81
CA GLN A 672 27.86 -3.17 27.46
C GLN A 672 28.24 -1.99 26.57
N ASN A 673 27.44 -0.92 26.68
CA ASN A 673 27.49 0.31 25.90
C ASN A 673 27.32 0.12 24.38
N SER A 674 26.79 -1.02 23.95
CA SER A 674 26.48 -1.25 22.53
C SER A 674 25.14 -0.60 22.19
N GLU A 675 25.02 -0.13 20.96
CA GLU A 675 23.72 0.15 20.38
C GLU A 675 22.92 -1.16 20.33
N TYR A 676 21.67 -1.15 20.75
CA TYR A 676 20.84 -2.35 20.76
C TYR A 676 19.40 -2.07 20.36
N ILE A 677 18.79 -3.07 19.74
CA ILE A 677 17.39 -3.11 19.35
C ILE A 677 16.66 -3.84 20.47
N MET A 678 15.89 -3.08 21.22
CA MET A 678 14.90 -3.58 22.16
C MET A 678 13.67 -4.03 21.36
N THR A 679 13.21 -5.27 21.57
CA THR A 679 12.10 -5.86 20.81
C THR A 679 10.82 -5.87 21.65
N ALA A 680 9.68 -6.17 21.05
CA ALA A 680 8.50 -6.58 21.81
C ALA A 680 8.59 -8.08 22.16
N CYS A 681 8.27 -8.44 23.41
CA CYS A 681 8.16 -9.83 23.84
C CYS A 681 7.04 -10.55 23.09
N ASP A 682 5.92 -9.87 22.83
CA ASP A 682 4.76 -10.44 22.11
C ASP A 682 5.00 -10.69 20.63
N SER A 683 6.04 -10.09 20.02
CA SER A 683 6.48 -10.43 18.66
C SER A 683 6.92 -11.89 18.49
N LYS A 684 7.12 -12.63 19.58
CA LYS A 684 7.30 -14.09 19.52
C LYS A 684 6.11 -14.82 18.89
N ASN A 685 4.92 -14.21 18.88
CA ASN A 685 3.69 -14.80 18.34
C ASN A 685 3.50 -14.54 16.83
N THR A 686 4.45 -13.88 16.18
CA THR A 686 4.39 -13.53 14.76
C THR A 686 5.08 -14.61 13.92
N ASP A 687 4.46 -15.06 12.82
CA ASP A 687 4.96 -16.17 11.97
C ASP A 687 5.84 -15.71 10.79
N SER A 688 6.27 -14.45 10.79
CA SER A 688 7.04 -13.81 9.72
C SER A 688 8.27 -13.06 10.26
N ASP A 689 9.09 -12.50 9.36
CA ASP A 689 10.22 -11.64 9.78
C ASP A 689 9.72 -10.50 10.67
N LEU A 690 10.43 -10.23 11.77
CA LEU A 690 9.99 -9.27 12.78
C LEU A 690 10.49 -7.85 12.49
N ALA A 691 11.70 -7.71 11.95
CA ALA A 691 12.29 -6.41 11.62
C ALA A 691 13.45 -6.55 10.63
N GLU A 692 13.90 -5.43 10.08
CA GLU A 692 15.12 -5.34 9.30
C GLU A 692 15.83 -4.00 9.48
N PHE A 693 17.12 -3.96 9.21
CA PHE A 693 17.91 -2.73 9.18
C PHE A 693 19.09 -2.84 8.22
N THR A 694 19.72 -1.71 7.94
CA THR A 694 21.00 -1.59 7.21
C THR A 694 22.11 -1.16 8.15
N VAL A 695 23.35 -1.58 7.89
CA VAL A 695 24.49 -1.21 8.74
C VAL A 695 25.28 -0.05 8.13
N GLU A 696 25.64 0.95 8.93
CA GLU A 696 26.39 2.13 8.46
C GLU A 696 27.87 1.80 8.19
N GLU A 697 28.47 0.97 9.03
CA GLU A 697 29.89 0.60 9.00
C GLU A 697 30.05 -0.92 9.16
N PRO A 698 31.26 -1.50 8.97
CA PRO A 698 31.50 -2.89 9.30
C PRO A 698 31.24 -3.19 10.79
N VAL A 699 30.27 -4.07 11.06
CA VAL A 699 29.78 -4.36 12.42
C VAL A 699 29.71 -5.86 12.71
N ASP A 700 29.68 -6.17 14.00
CA ASP A 700 29.26 -7.45 14.56
C ASP A 700 27.86 -7.29 15.16
N VAL A 701 26.92 -8.14 14.70
CA VAL A 701 25.55 -8.22 15.20
C VAL A 701 25.42 -9.42 16.10
N TYR A 702 24.92 -9.21 17.32
CA TYR A 702 24.70 -10.23 18.33
C TYR A 702 23.20 -10.36 18.63
N VAL A 703 22.65 -11.56 18.53
CA VAL A 703 21.25 -11.86 18.86
C VAL A 703 21.22 -12.63 20.18
N MET A 704 20.58 -12.07 21.21
CA MET A 704 20.45 -12.68 22.53
C MET A 704 19.24 -13.60 22.58
N VAL A 705 19.48 -14.89 22.46
CA VAL A 705 18.44 -15.93 22.42
C VAL A 705 18.23 -16.52 23.80
N ASP A 706 16.98 -16.72 24.20
CA ASP A 706 16.59 -17.45 25.41
C ASP A 706 17.18 -18.87 25.39
N THR A 707 17.91 -19.28 26.43
CA THR A 707 18.58 -20.59 26.45
C THR A 707 17.61 -21.77 26.41
N ARG A 708 16.33 -21.56 26.74
CA ARG A 708 15.29 -22.59 26.62
C ARG A 708 15.04 -23.00 25.16
N GLU A 709 15.34 -22.13 24.19
CA GLU A 709 15.33 -22.48 22.77
C GLU A 709 16.43 -23.49 22.42
N GLU A 710 17.60 -23.40 23.06
CA GLU A 710 18.66 -24.41 22.90
C GLU A 710 18.26 -25.73 23.56
N GLU A 711 17.68 -25.67 24.76
CA GLU A 711 17.23 -26.85 25.52
C GLU A 711 16.14 -27.64 24.79
N ALA A 712 15.24 -26.93 24.10
CA ALA A 712 14.19 -27.52 23.28
C ALA A 712 14.61 -27.85 21.84
N ASN A 713 15.86 -27.54 21.45
CA ASN A 713 16.37 -27.67 20.09
C ASN A 713 15.49 -26.93 19.05
N SER A 714 15.02 -25.75 19.42
CA SER A 714 14.10 -24.89 18.66
C SER A 714 14.70 -23.54 18.27
N VAL A 715 16.03 -23.36 18.41
CA VAL A 715 16.74 -22.16 17.95
C VAL A 715 16.32 -21.79 16.51
N PRO A 716 15.91 -20.54 16.26
CA PRO A 716 15.37 -20.14 14.96
C PRO A 716 16.32 -20.43 13.80
N SER A 717 15.78 -21.01 12.72
CA SER A 717 16.56 -21.46 11.56
C SER A 717 17.30 -20.32 10.83
N TRP A 718 16.79 -19.09 10.90
CA TRP A 718 17.43 -17.91 10.32
C TRP A 718 18.76 -17.55 11.01
N LEU A 719 19.00 -18.06 12.22
CA LEU A 719 20.28 -17.93 12.93
C LEU A 719 21.33 -18.98 12.51
N SER A 720 21.02 -19.88 11.57
CA SER A 720 21.98 -20.89 11.09
C SER A 720 23.27 -20.30 10.51
N GLY A 721 23.23 -19.06 10.01
CA GLY A 721 24.41 -18.30 9.55
C GLY A 721 25.15 -17.55 10.65
N TYR A 722 24.70 -17.62 11.92
CA TYR A 722 25.32 -16.98 13.07
C TYR A 722 26.11 -18.01 13.89
N SER A 723 27.21 -17.57 14.47
CA SER A 723 28.04 -18.38 15.38
C SER A 723 27.60 -18.19 16.83
N ARG A 724 27.23 -19.27 17.51
CA ARG A 724 26.99 -19.26 18.96
C ARG A 724 28.26 -18.83 19.69
N THR A 725 28.14 -17.93 20.66
CA THR A 725 29.27 -17.42 21.45
C THR A 725 29.24 -17.94 22.91
N SER A 726 30.19 -17.48 23.74
CA SER A 726 30.16 -17.67 25.19
C SER A 726 29.54 -16.49 25.96
N LEU A 727 29.04 -15.47 25.26
CA LEU A 727 28.46 -14.28 25.89
C LEU A 727 27.04 -14.58 26.36
N THR A 728 26.72 -14.19 27.59
CA THR A 728 25.44 -14.46 28.24
C THR A 728 24.86 -13.21 28.90
N ALA A 729 23.56 -13.29 29.21
CA ALA A 729 22.85 -12.31 30.04
C ALA A 729 21.79 -13.01 30.89
N THR A 730 21.34 -12.35 31.96
CA THR A 730 20.24 -12.83 32.81
C THR A 730 19.24 -11.69 33.01
N SER A 731 17.96 -12.02 33.05
CA SER A 731 16.86 -11.07 33.25
C SER A 731 16.39 -11.01 34.71
N SER A 732 15.57 -10.02 35.03
CA SER A 732 14.90 -9.86 36.33
C SER A 732 13.76 -10.85 36.59
N ASN A 733 13.37 -11.63 35.58
CA ASN A 733 12.41 -12.73 35.69
C ASN A 733 13.08 -14.11 35.46
N ASP A 734 14.37 -14.22 35.79
CA ASP A 734 15.15 -15.46 35.81
C ASP A 734 15.30 -16.19 34.46
N VAL A 735 15.07 -15.50 33.33
CA VAL A 735 15.44 -15.99 31.99
C VAL A 735 16.92 -15.74 31.74
N THR A 736 17.61 -16.76 31.21
CA THR A 736 19.01 -16.68 30.78
C THR A 736 19.09 -16.64 29.26
N PHE A 737 20.04 -15.87 28.74
CA PHE A 737 20.24 -15.69 27.30
C PHE A 737 21.67 -16.05 26.89
N VAL A 738 21.84 -16.45 25.64
CA VAL A 738 23.13 -16.65 24.97
C VAL A 738 23.18 -15.88 23.65
N ALA A 739 24.35 -15.31 23.34
CA ALA A 739 24.51 -14.51 22.12
C ALA A 739 24.94 -15.36 20.92
N TYR A 740 24.25 -15.15 19.79
CA TYR A 740 24.64 -15.61 18.46
C TYR A 740 25.19 -14.43 17.65
N LYS A 741 26.36 -14.59 17.01
CA LYS A 741 27.10 -13.51 16.34
C LYS A 741 27.20 -13.72 14.82
N LYS A 742 27.02 -12.65 14.05
CA LYS A 742 27.41 -12.58 12.63
C LYS A 742 28.00 -11.21 12.28
N SER A 743 28.98 -11.19 11.40
CA SER A 743 29.66 -9.97 10.94
C SER A 743 29.05 -9.50 9.62
N PHE A 744 28.91 -8.18 9.47
CA PHE A 744 28.32 -7.50 8.31
C PHE A 744 29.22 -6.33 7.87
N ASN A 745 29.24 -6.02 6.58
CA ASN A 745 29.95 -4.88 6.01
C ASN A 745 29.03 -3.66 5.89
N SER A 746 29.59 -2.46 5.82
CA SER A 746 28.83 -1.22 5.53
C SER A 746 27.88 -1.39 4.34
N GLY A 747 26.62 -0.99 4.53
CA GLY A 747 25.54 -1.11 3.55
C GLY A 747 24.82 -2.46 3.55
N ASP A 748 25.32 -3.49 4.25
CA ASP A 748 24.65 -4.78 4.32
C ASP A 748 23.29 -4.67 5.01
N ARG A 749 22.32 -5.44 4.52
CA ARG A 749 20.99 -5.59 5.12
C ARG A 749 20.97 -6.75 6.11
N VAL A 750 20.42 -6.50 7.28
CA VAL A 750 20.21 -7.47 8.36
C VAL A 750 18.70 -7.70 8.52
N VAL A 751 18.27 -8.95 8.45
CA VAL A 751 16.87 -9.37 8.65
C VAL A 751 16.77 -10.12 9.96
N LEU A 752 15.80 -9.74 10.79
CA LEU A 752 15.52 -10.32 12.10
C LEU A 752 14.26 -11.19 11.98
N GLY A 753 14.44 -12.51 11.95
CA GLY A 753 13.35 -13.47 11.70
C GLY A 753 12.49 -13.76 12.94
N THR A 754 11.33 -14.41 12.75
CA THR A 754 10.50 -14.91 13.85
C THR A 754 11.27 -15.82 14.81
N ASN A 755 10.81 -15.89 16.06
CA ASN A 755 11.22 -16.90 17.02
C ASN A 755 10.42 -18.23 16.93
N GLY A 756 9.54 -18.37 15.93
CA GLY A 756 8.85 -19.64 15.65
C GLY A 756 7.59 -19.92 16.49
N MET A 757 6.98 -18.91 17.11
CA MET A 757 5.71 -19.02 17.87
C MET A 757 5.73 -19.99 19.06
N THR A 758 6.87 -20.14 19.71
CA THR A 758 7.07 -20.99 20.88
C THR A 758 6.55 -20.31 22.16
N GLY A 759 5.34 -20.69 22.61
CA GLY A 759 4.66 -20.08 23.77
C GLY A 759 5.39 -20.19 25.13
N TYR A 760 6.43 -21.03 25.24
CA TYR A 760 7.17 -21.26 26.50
C TYR A 760 8.45 -20.44 26.65
N VAL A 761 8.80 -19.62 25.67
CA VAL A 761 10.01 -18.79 25.69
C VAL A 761 9.65 -17.31 25.54
N VAL A 762 10.67 -16.46 25.58
CA VAL A 762 10.56 -15.03 25.30
C VAL A 762 11.27 -14.68 23.99
N ASN A 763 10.97 -13.51 23.44
CA ASN A 763 11.64 -13.03 22.22
C ASN A 763 13.13 -12.69 22.48
N TYR A 764 13.88 -12.38 21.44
CA TYR A 764 15.30 -12.00 21.54
C TYR A 764 15.52 -10.48 21.53
N THR A 765 16.73 -10.03 21.86
CA THR A 765 17.21 -8.66 21.60
C THR A 765 18.44 -8.69 20.70
N VAL A 766 18.77 -7.55 20.08
CA VAL A 766 19.88 -7.49 19.11
C VAL A 766 20.87 -6.38 19.49
N PHE A 767 22.15 -6.69 19.59
CA PHE A 767 23.22 -5.72 19.89
C PHE A 767 24.09 -5.55 18.66
N VAL A 768 24.47 -4.31 18.35
CA VAL A 768 25.29 -3.97 17.18
C VAL A 768 26.54 -3.23 17.65
N LYS A 769 27.70 -3.70 17.21
CA LYS A 769 29.00 -3.12 17.56
C LYS A 769 29.89 -2.99 16.35
N GLU A 770 30.73 -1.97 16.32
CA GLU A 770 31.83 -1.87 15.36
C GLU A 770 32.70 -3.13 15.44
N GLN A 771 33.11 -3.66 14.30
CA GLN A 771 34.10 -4.73 14.28
C GLN A 771 35.40 -4.20 14.89
N SER A 772 36.00 -4.97 15.79
CA SER A 772 37.34 -4.66 16.29
C SER A 772 38.32 -4.68 15.11
N THR A 773 38.84 -3.51 14.71
CA THR A 773 39.93 -3.45 13.72
C THR A 773 41.09 -4.33 14.21
N PRO A 774 41.63 -5.23 13.38
CA PRO A 774 42.88 -5.92 13.71
C PRO A 774 43.93 -4.85 14.00
N MET A 775 44.48 -4.84 15.21
CA MET A 775 45.54 -3.91 15.56
C MET A 775 46.71 -4.12 14.59
N ALA A 776 47.11 -3.08 13.86
CA ALA A 776 48.23 -3.14 12.94
C ALA A 776 49.47 -3.72 13.66
N PRO A 777 50.27 -4.61 13.02
CA PRO A 777 51.45 -5.16 13.65
C PRO A 777 52.37 -4.01 14.13
N PRO A 778 52.95 -4.11 15.34
CA PRO A 778 53.77 -3.04 15.88
C PRO A 778 54.96 -2.74 14.95
N PRO A 779 55.31 -1.46 14.76
CA PRO A 779 56.35 -1.08 13.83
C PRO A 779 57.71 -1.69 14.21
N SER A 780 58.50 -2.07 13.20
CA SER A 780 59.76 -2.79 13.39
C SER A 780 60.93 -1.86 13.74
N VAL A 781 61.92 -2.39 14.47
CA VAL A 781 63.19 -1.70 14.72
C VAL A 781 63.98 -1.53 13.41
N SER A 782 64.46 -0.32 13.13
CA SER A 782 65.23 0.03 11.93
C SER A 782 66.63 0.56 12.27
N ASN A 783 67.49 0.66 11.23
CA ASN A 783 68.83 1.25 11.31
C ASN A 783 69.72 0.65 12.40
N ILE A 784 69.76 -0.69 12.47
CA ILE A 784 70.62 -1.44 13.38
C ILE A 784 72.08 -1.25 12.97
N ARG A 785 72.82 -0.49 13.79
CA ARG A 785 74.25 -0.22 13.69
C ARG A 785 75.01 -1.12 14.66
N VAL A 786 76.17 -1.60 14.24
CA VAL A 786 76.97 -2.57 14.99
C VAL A 786 78.38 -2.03 15.18
N ASN A 787 78.78 -1.84 16.44
CA ASN A 787 80.13 -1.45 16.83
C ASN A 787 80.85 -2.65 17.47
N TYR A 788 82.16 -2.77 17.23
CA TYR A 788 82.98 -3.86 17.75
C TYR A 788 84.01 -3.35 18.73
N ASN A 789 84.15 -4.04 19.86
CA ASN A 789 85.25 -3.86 20.78
C ASN A 789 86.17 -5.08 20.70
N THR A 790 87.31 -4.94 20.00
CA THR A 790 88.29 -6.02 19.79
C THR A 790 89.10 -6.35 21.04
N GLN A 791 89.22 -5.42 22.00
CA GLN A 791 89.93 -5.65 23.27
C GLN A 791 89.16 -6.61 24.20
N TYR A 792 87.83 -6.55 24.18
CA TYR A 792 86.96 -7.37 25.04
C TYR A 792 86.09 -8.38 24.28
N HIS A 793 86.25 -8.46 22.96
CA HIS A 793 85.42 -9.25 22.05
C HIS A 793 83.91 -9.06 22.32
N GLN A 794 83.46 -7.80 22.32
CA GLN A 794 82.06 -7.41 22.52
C GLN A 794 81.48 -6.77 21.27
N ILE A 795 80.17 -6.91 21.11
CA ILE A 795 79.40 -6.27 20.06
C ILE A 795 78.40 -5.33 20.72
N GLN A 796 78.38 -4.07 20.29
CA GLN A 796 77.33 -3.13 20.65
C GLN A 796 76.37 -2.97 19.47
N PHE A 797 75.10 -3.24 19.71
CA PHE A 797 74.01 -2.92 18.80
C PHE A 797 73.42 -1.58 19.20
N VAL A 798 73.20 -0.70 18.23
CA VAL A 798 72.50 0.58 18.40
C VAL A 798 71.46 0.69 17.30
N TRP A 799 70.22 1.05 17.63
CA TRP A 799 69.14 1.21 16.65
C TRP A 799 68.45 2.55 16.84
N ASP A 800 67.55 2.89 15.92
CA ASP A 800 66.75 4.10 16.07
C ASP A 800 65.65 3.88 17.12
N LYS A 801 65.43 4.89 17.96
CA LYS A 801 64.42 4.80 19.02
C LYS A 801 63.02 4.82 18.37
N LEU A 802 62.25 3.76 18.64
CA LEU A 802 60.88 3.63 18.18
C LEU A 802 59.93 4.39 19.11
N TYR A 803 59.10 5.26 18.53
CA TYR A 803 58.10 6.03 19.27
C TYR A 803 57.05 5.08 19.89
N GLY A 804 56.76 5.25 21.18
CA GLY A 804 55.83 4.40 21.91
C GLY A 804 56.39 3.05 22.38
N ALA A 805 57.65 2.71 22.06
CA ALA A 805 58.26 1.50 22.56
C ALA A 805 58.70 1.62 24.02
N ASP A 806 58.20 0.73 24.88
CA ASP A 806 58.51 0.74 26.31
C ASP A 806 59.64 -0.24 26.67
N LYS A 807 59.85 -1.28 25.85
CA LYS A 807 60.98 -2.22 25.97
C LYS A 807 61.50 -2.68 24.61
N TYR A 808 62.74 -3.15 24.59
CA TYR A 808 63.34 -3.90 23.50
C TYR A 808 63.88 -5.25 23.99
N GLY A 809 63.92 -6.21 23.08
CA GLY A 809 64.44 -7.54 23.30
C GLY A 809 65.43 -7.96 22.21
N ILE A 810 66.44 -8.73 22.60
CA ILE A 810 67.46 -9.29 21.72
C ILE A 810 67.27 -10.80 21.67
N ALA A 811 67.18 -11.35 20.47
CA ALA A 811 67.20 -12.79 20.24
C ALA A 811 68.33 -13.16 19.29
N VAL A 812 68.95 -14.32 19.51
CA VAL A 812 70.05 -14.83 18.68
C VAL A 812 69.65 -16.19 18.11
N TYR A 813 69.93 -16.43 16.84
CA TYR A 813 69.65 -17.70 16.17
C TYR A 813 70.77 -18.71 16.45
N LEU A 814 70.44 -19.78 17.18
CA LEU A 814 71.39 -20.81 17.62
C LEU A 814 70.78 -22.20 17.44
N ALA A 815 71.51 -23.11 16.78
CA ALA A 815 71.10 -24.50 16.55
C ALA A 815 69.67 -24.63 15.99
N GLY A 816 69.37 -23.88 14.93
CA GLY A 816 68.09 -23.95 14.21
C GLY A 816 66.91 -23.24 14.88
N LYS A 817 67.11 -22.50 15.97
CA LYS A 817 66.04 -21.77 16.67
C LYS A 817 66.48 -20.41 17.20
N TRP A 818 65.53 -19.47 17.27
CA TRP A 818 65.72 -18.19 17.94
C TRP A 818 65.73 -18.37 19.47
N ARG A 819 66.72 -17.78 20.13
CA ARG A 819 66.85 -17.77 21.59
C ARG A 819 66.91 -16.34 22.11
N VAL A 820 65.91 -15.95 22.89
CA VAL A 820 65.87 -14.64 23.56
C VAL A 820 67.01 -14.55 24.58
N GLN A 821 67.80 -13.49 24.49
CA GLN A 821 68.91 -13.19 25.39
C GLN A 821 68.48 -12.20 26.49
N THR A 822 67.65 -11.23 26.14
CA THR A 822 67.09 -10.25 27.08
C THR A 822 65.83 -9.62 26.47
N THR A 823 64.92 -9.14 27.32
CA THR A 823 63.66 -8.45 26.95
C THR A 823 63.46 -7.15 27.72
N ASN A 824 64.46 -6.74 28.52
CA ASN A 824 64.31 -5.65 29.48
C ASN A 824 65.22 -4.45 29.15
N ILE A 825 65.42 -4.20 27.85
CA ILE A 825 66.21 -3.06 27.39
C ILE A 825 65.26 -1.87 27.25
N THR A 826 65.54 -0.78 27.97
CA THR A 826 64.73 0.46 27.93
C THR A 826 65.38 1.58 27.12
N THR A 827 66.58 1.33 26.59
CA THR A 827 67.33 2.24 25.71
C THR A 827 67.37 1.69 24.28
N ASN A 828 67.94 2.43 23.34
CA ASN A 828 68.10 2.01 21.94
C ASN A 828 69.49 1.40 21.65
N SER A 829 70.10 0.78 22.67
CA SER A 829 71.44 0.18 22.58
C SER A 829 71.56 -1.05 23.47
N TYR A 830 72.31 -2.05 23.03
CA TYR A 830 72.66 -3.24 23.80
C TYR A 830 74.10 -3.66 23.54
N VAL A 831 74.85 -3.95 24.61
CA VAL A 831 76.22 -4.50 24.52
C VAL A 831 76.18 -5.96 24.95
N THR A 832 76.74 -6.85 24.14
CA THR A 832 76.85 -8.29 24.47
C THR A 832 77.75 -8.53 25.69
N PRO A 833 77.68 -9.70 26.35
CA PRO A 833 78.70 -10.12 27.32
C PRO A 833 80.12 -10.07 26.74
N LYS A 834 81.12 -9.93 27.62
CA LYS A 834 82.55 -9.97 27.28
C LYS A 834 82.99 -11.37 26.82
N ASN A 835 84.10 -11.41 26.08
CA ASN A 835 84.78 -12.63 25.66
C ASN A 835 83.95 -13.53 24.74
N LEU A 836 83.21 -12.94 23.79
CA LEU A 836 82.66 -13.75 22.70
C LEU A 836 83.80 -14.35 21.87
N THR A 837 83.60 -15.53 21.29
CA THR A 837 84.63 -16.22 20.50
C THR A 837 84.92 -15.47 19.19
N PRO A 838 86.15 -14.97 18.96
CA PRO A 838 86.51 -14.29 17.72
C PRO A 838 86.27 -15.16 16.49
N GLY A 839 85.78 -14.56 15.40
CA GLY A 839 85.47 -15.25 14.14
C GLY A 839 84.11 -15.97 14.11
N MET A 840 83.42 -16.12 15.25
CA MET A 840 82.07 -16.67 15.27
C MET A 840 81.04 -15.65 14.78
N SER A 841 80.10 -16.12 13.95
CA SER A 841 79.01 -15.29 13.40
C SER A 841 77.66 -15.65 14.03
N TYR A 842 76.87 -14.64 14.35
CA TYR A 842 75.56 -14.75 14.98
C TYR A 842 74.51 -13.97 14.18
N ARG A 843 73.34 -14.57 13.96
CA ARG A 843 72.16 -13.85 13.44
C ARG A 843 71.33 -13.35 14.61
N VAL A 844 71.05 -12.05 14.66
CA VAL A 844 70.48 -11.36 15.82
C VAL A 844 69.25 -10.56 15.40
N ALA A 845 68.13 -10.78 16.11
CA ALA A 845 66.87 -10.06 15.95
C ALA A 845 66.67 -9.10 17.12
N ILE A 846 66.18 -7.89 16.84
CA ILE A 846 65.86 -6.86 17.84
C ILE A 846 64.36 -6.57 17.74
N ALA A 847 63.60 -6.96 18.75
CA ALA A 847 62.15 -6.71 18.82
C ALA A 847 61.85 -5.53 19.73
N ALA A 848 60.88 -4.71 19.37
CA ALA A 848 60.33 -3.66 20.23
C ALA A 848 58.99 -4.11 20.82
N ARG A 849 58.67 -3.61 22.01
CA ARG A 849 57.36 -3.74 22.63
C ARG A 849 56.65 -2.40 22.59
N VAL A 850 55.50 -2.33 21.93
CA VAL A 850 54.66 -1.13 21.83
C VAL A 850 53.27 -1.52 22.31
N ASN A 851 52.71 -0.76 23.26
CA ASN A 851 51.39 -1.05 23.86
C ASN A 851 51.23 -2.50 24.36
N GLY A 852 52.31 -3.08 24.91
CA GLY A 852 52.31 -4.45 25.43
C GLY A 852 52.56 -5.57 24.40
N VAL A 853 52.61 -5.27 23.10
CA VAL A 853 52.79 -6.25 22.03
C VAL A 853 54.21 -6.19 21.44
N TRP A 854 54.82 -7.35 21.22
CA TRP A 854 56.18 -7.47 20.67
C TRP A 854 56.18 -7.60 19.13
N SER A 855 57.09 -6.88 18.46
CA SER A 855 57.31 -6.94 17.00
C SER A 855 58.13 -8.17 16.57
N THR A 856 57.70 -9.38 16.95
CA THR A 856 58.51 -10.61 16.80
C THR A 856 58.74 -11.03 15.35
N THR A 857 57.70 -11.01 14.52
CA THR A 857 57.76 -11.41 13.10
C THR A 857 58.70 -10.49 12.33
N GLU A 858 58.52 -9.18 12.48
CA GLU A 858 59.32 -8.17 11.80
C GLU A 858 60.76 -8.17 12.29
N ALA A 859 61.00 -8.38 13.59
CA ALA A 859 62.36 -8.49 14.14
C ALA A 859 63.14 -9.66 13.56
N ILE A 860 62.46 -10.79 13.29
CA ILE A 860 63.08 -11.96 12.64
C ILE A 860 63.38 -11.66 11.16
N ASN A 861 62.46 -10.99 10.47
CA ASN A 861 62.64 -10.57 9.08
C ASN A 861 63.81 -9.57 8.93
N ASN A 862 64.00 -8.68 9.91
CA ASN A 862 65.04 -7.65 9.92
C ASN A 862 66.32 -8.07 10.66
N ALA A 863 66.50 -9.35 10.96
CA ALA A 863 67.63 -9.81 11.74
C ALA A 863 68.98 -9.57 11.03
N VAL A 864 69.97 -9.08 11.78
CA VAL A 864 71.33 -8.78 11.28
C VAL A 864 72.29 -9.92 11.58
N THR A 865 73.24 -10.17 10.69
CA THR A 865 74.35 -11.10 10.93
C THR A 865 75.59 -10.33 11.36
N VAL A 866 76.18 -10.72 12.48
CA VAL A 866 77.39 -10.09 13.04
C VAL A 866 78.46 -11.13 13.30
N THR A 867 79.71 -10.80 12.97
CA THR A 867 80.89 -11.63 13.27
C THR A 867 81.72 -10.99 14.36
N VAL A 868 82.04 -11.73 15.42
CA VAL A 868 82.88 -11.24 16.53
C VAL A 868 84.28 -10.94 16.01
N ARG A 869 84.80 -9.74 16.32
CA ARG A 869 86.12 -9.25 15.90
C ARG A 869 87.17 -9.29 17.00
#